data_AF-A0AAW1MI37-F1
#
_entry.id   AF-A0AAW1MI37-F1
#
_cell.length_a   1.000
_cell.length_b   1.000
_cell.length_c   1.000
_cell.angle_alpha   90.00
_cell.angle_beta   90.00
_cell.angle_gamma   90.00
#
_symmetry.space_group_name_H-M   'P 1'
#
loop_
_entity.id
_entity.type
_entity.pdbx_description
1 polymer ?
#
loop_
_entity_poly.entity_id
_entity_poly.type
_entity_poly.pdbx_seq_one_letter_code
_entity_poly.pdbx_strand_id
1 'polypeptide(L)'
;MNKGKKITFGKISANFAEKATVVEATGAFGTFGSDAQTSVQIEALEDDVEHHNMQEIMGITQFGKKAKSFNIKEMMAEVTKTAREITKNSTQTESTDVEEDDDDDEDDIIGPAVPESYGKPAENMDKKEKLHGSESDSGDDEDDNENDKFLPLTSETSMKHGNKAVTALCVDPSGARLASGSVDYDVCFWDFAGMDSGMRSFRTLQPCDNHPIRGLHYSGTGDLMLVVSGAAQAKVLDRDGFEQLETVKGDMYITDQAKTKGHTAGLLAGAWSPVSREEFLTTASDGTARLWDLLNGGRNHKALVKCRAQNGLKVSPTACCYNQEGKVFGLGCADGSIQLWDLRKSTVAPSQQLRKAHLPAEVSGISFSHVGSQLLTRSCDDTLKLWDLRNFKRAVNHVGDLYSRYDTTDCIFSPNDKIVITATSAKKDDDCGHLLFYDTTTFELMRQLTIDSHVIKVLWHPKLNQIFVGNGNGIIKCFYDDRRSLRGATLCAKKVQKRIQHAEIVSSQQVITPHALPLFRQERRKTSKKQMEKDRLDPVKSRRPDLPITSGQGGRVASSGGTLSSYVIRNLGLSKRVDDDQDPREAILKYAKEAEDNPYWITPAYAKTQPKVILSESGEGEPSAKKSKTD
;
A
#
# COMPACT_ATOMS: atom_id res chain seq x y z
N MET A 1 -31.38 -50.16 -46.84
CA MET A 1 -31.41 -51.39 -46.01
C MET A 1 -30.00 -51.94 -45.91
N ASN A 2 -29.28 -51.62 -44.82
CA ASN A 2 -27.97 -52.18 -44.53
C ASN A 2 -27.97 -52.69 -43.09
N LYS A 3 -27.56 -53.95 -42.94
CA LYS A 3 -27.77 -54.80 -41.77
C LYS A 3 -26.97 -54.29 -40.55
N GLY A 4 -27.65 -54.21 -39.40
CA GLY A 4 -27.09 -53.79 -38.12
C GLY A 4 -26.07 -54.77 -37.55
N LYS A 5 -24.95 -54.25 -37.06
CA LYS A 5 -24.01 -54.96 -36.19
C LYS A 5 -24.42 -54.73 -34.74
N LYS A 6 -24.80 -55.80 -34.03
CA LYS A 6 -24.97 -55.84 -32.58
C LYS A 6 -23.60 -55.75 -31.91
N ILE A 7 -23.42 -54.78 -31.03
CA ILE A 7 -22.26 -54.69 -30.13
C ILE A 7 -22.70 -55.33 -28.81
N THR A 8 -22.00 -56.40 -28.40
CA THR A 8 -22.22 -57.15 -27.16
C THR A 8 -21.46 -56.50 -26.01
N PHE A 9 -22.15 -56.24 -24.89
CA PHE A 9 -21.54 -55.79 -23.64
C PHE A 9 -20.82 -56.96 -22.95
N GLY A 10 -19.54 -56.74 -22.60
CA GLY A 10 -18.74 -57.69 -21.82
C GLY A 10 -19.22 -57.77 -20.37
N LYS A 11 -19.42 -59.01 -19.90
CA LYS A 11 -19.69 -59.32 -18.49
C LYS A 11 -18.38 -59.18 -17.69
N ILE A 12 -18.38 -58.32 -16.68
CA ILE A 12 -17.32 -58.26 -15.65
C ILE A 12 -17.78 -59.18 -14.52
N SER A 13 -17.09 -60.31 -14.34
CA SER A 13 -17.25 -61.20 -13.20
C SER A 13 -16.36 -60.74 -12.06
N ALA A 14 -16.96 -60.36 -10.94
CA ALA A 14 -16.28 -60.11 -9.68
C ALA A 14 -16.02 -61.46 -8.98
N ASN A 15 -14.74 -61.78 -8.74
CA ASN A 15 -14.35 -62.87 -7.83
C ASN A 15 -14.00 -62.24 -6.49
N PHE A 16 -14.87 -62.47 -5.50
CA PHE A 16 -14.66 -62.20 -4.08
C PHE A 16 -14.60 -63.56 -3.36
N ALA A 17 -13.78 -63.65 -2.31
CA ALA A 17 -13.38 -64.83 -1.51
C ALA A 17 -12.18 -65.59 -2.11
N GLU A 18 -11.09 -65.93 -1.40
CA GLU A 18 -10.94 -66.33 0.01
C GLU A 18 -9.52 -65.98 0.54
N LYS A 19 -9.45 -65.47 1.79
CA LYS A 19 -8.56 -65.90 2.90
C LYS A 19 -8.58 -64.82 4.00
N ALA A 20 -9.63 -64.86 4.82
CA ALA A 20 -9.68 -64.14 6.09
C ALA A 20 -9.13 -65.06 7.19
N THR A 21 -8.18 -64.57 7.98
CA THR A 21 -7.86 -65.11 9.30
C THR A 21 -8.50 -64.23 10.35
N VAL A 22 -8.97 -64.90 11.41
CA VAL A 22 -9.89 -64.42 12.43
C VAL A 22 -9.20 -63.46 13.39
N VAL A 23 -9.79 -62.28 13.64
CA VAL A 23 -9.59 -61.50 14.87
C VAL A 23 -10.95 -61.02 15.34
N GLU A 24 -11.31 -61.41 16.56
CA GLU A 24 -12.57 -61.11 17.23
C GLU A 24 -12.74 -59.62 17.49
N ALA A 25 -13.95 -59.11 17.23
CA ALA A 25 -14.37 -57.76 17.56
C ALA A 25 -15.21 -57.78 18.84
N THR A 26 -14.66 -57.25 19.94
CA THR A 26 -15.45 -56.81 21.10
C THR A 26 -15.86 -55.36 20.85
N GLY A 27 -17.12 -55.17 20.45
CA GLY A 27 -17.71 -53.84 20.31
C GLY A 27 -18.04 -53.20 21.66
N ALA A 28 -18.24 -51.88 21.66
CA ALA A 28 -19.25 -51.22 22.49
C ALA A 28 -19.42 -49.77 22.04
N PHE A 29 -20.59 -49.50 21.48
CA PHE A 29 -21.17 -48.18 21.27
C PHE A 29 -21.75 -47.70 22.61
N GLY A 30 -21.42 -46.48 23.06
CA GLY A 30 -21.95 -45.95 24.33
C GLY A 30 -21.60 -44.49 24.64
N THR A 31 -22.61 -43.63 24.51
CA THR A 31 -23.02 -42.53 25.43
C THR A 31 -21.97 -41.65 26.12
N PHE A 32 -22.10 -40.33 25.86
CA PHE A 32 -21.51 -39.24 26.64
C PHE A 32 -22.02 -39.23 28.09
N GLY A 33 -21.07 -39.28 29.03
CA GLY A 33 -21.23 -39.09 30.48
C GLY A 33 -19.90 -38.65 31.07
N SER A 34 -19.97 -37.81 32.09
CA SER A 34 -18.91 -36.95 32.65
C SER A 34 -17.78 -37.66 33.43
N ASP A 35 -16.69 -36.90 33.56
CA ASP A 35 -15.65 -36.90 34.60
C ASP A 35 -14.36 -37.73 34.48
N ALA A 36 -13.30 -37.02 34.88
CA ALA A 36 -12.04 -37.43 35.47
C ALA A 36 -10.91 -37.99 34.58
N GLN A 37 -9.92 -37.10 34.36
CA GLN A 37 -8.46 -37.33 34.41
C GLN A 37 -7.94 -38.72 34.03
N THR A 38 -7.30 -38.82 32.86
CA THR A 38 -6.19 -39.78 32.70
C THR A 38 -5.21 -39.32 31.63
N SER A 39 -3.93 -39.48 31.95
CA SER A 39 -2.72 -39.07 31.23
C SER A 39 -2.58 -39.75 29.86
N VAL A 40 -2.41 -38.94 28.81
CA VAL A 40 -2.01 -39.43 27.48
C VAL A 40 -0.50 -39.70 27.48
N GLN A 41 -0.14 -40.98 27.50
CA GLN A 41 1.19 -41.45 27.05
C GLN A 41 1.21 -41.36 25.52
N ILE A 42 2.20 -40.66 24.98
CA ILE A 42 2.46 -40.58 23.54
C ILE A 42 3.35 -41.78 23.19
N GLU A 43 2.84 -42.67 22.34
CA GLU A 43 3.61 -43.75 21.72
C GLU A 43 4.78 -43.18 20.92
N ALA A 44 5.98 -43.69 21.18
CA ALA A 44 7.20 -43.32 20.48
C ALA A 44 7.30 -44.09 19.15
N LEU A 45 7.57 -43.34 18.08
CA LEU A 45 7.78 -43.82 16.71
C LEU A 45 9.08 -44.64 16.57
N GLU A 46 9.03 -45.68 15.74
CA GLU A 46 10.04 -46.70 15.44
C GLU A 46 11.22 -46.23 14.55
N ASP A 47 11.88 -45.10 14.84
CA ASP A 47 12.94 -44.55 13.97
C ASP A 47 14.41 -44.80 14.42
N ASP A 48 14.65 -45.51 15.54
CA ASP A 48 16.00 -45.62 16.13
C ASP A 48 16.88 -46.77 15.59
N VAL A 49 16.34 -47.73 14.83
CA VAL A 49 17.11 -48.91 14.37
C VAL A 49 17.92 -48.64 13.09
N GLU A 50 17.40 -47.83 12.17
CA GLU A 50 18.07 -47.53 10.90
C GLU A 50 19.27 -46.58 11.07
N HIS A 51 19.18 -45.66 12.04
CA HIS A 51 20.25 -44.69 12.32
C HIS A 51 21.47 -45.35 12.97
N HIS A 52 21.28 -46.41 13.77
CA HIS A 52 22.38 -47.14 14.42
C HIS A 52 23.18 -47.97 13.40
N ASN A 53 22.49 -48.64 12.48
CA ASN A 53 23.12 -49.42 11.41
C ASN A 53 23.94 -48.55 10.44
N MET A 54 23.46 -47.34 10.10
CA MET A 54 24.21 -46.40 9.25
C MET A 54 25.48 -45.86 9.94
N GLN A 55 25.51 -45.82 11.27
CA GLN A 55 26.63 -45.31 12.07
C GLN A 55 27.78 -46.34 12.15
N GLU A 56 27.46 -47.64 12.24
CA GLU A 56 28.45 -48.72 12.20
C GLU A 56 29.08 -48.89 10.81
N ILE A 57 28.31 -48.67 9.73
CA ILE A 57 28.79 -48.92 8.36
C ILE A 57 29.73 -47.79 7.87
N MET A 58 29.54 -46.55 8.30
CA MET A 58 30.18 -45.38 7.66
C MET A 58 31.18 -44.59 8.53
N GLY A 59 31.35 -44.88 9.82
CA GLY A 59 32.47 -44.39 10.63
C GLY A 59 32.64 -42.85 10.75
N ILE A 60 31.62 -42.04 10.42
CA ILE A 60 31.68 -40.58 10.45
C ILE A 60 30.91 -40.06 11.67
N THR A 61 31.63 -39.53 12.66
CA THR A 61 31.08 -39.16 13.99
C THR A 61 30.66 -37.69 14.13
N GLN A 62 30.51 -36.94 13.02
CA GLN A 62 30.37 -35.48 13.12
C GLN A 62 29.43 -34.85 12.07
N PHE A 63 28.26 -35.45 11.84
CA PHE A 63 27.20 -34.83 11.06
C PHE A 63 25.96 -34.55 11.92
N GLY A 64 25.57 -33.27 12.03
CA GLY A 64 24.28 -32.84 12.60
C GLY A 64 24.25 -32.62 14.11
N LYS A 65 24.53 -31.40 14.57
CA LYS A 65 24.09 -30.98 15.92
C LYS A 65 22.55 -30.95 15.92
N LYS A 66 21.91 -31.79 16.74
CA LYS A 66 20.45 -31.76 16.97
C LYS A 66 20.04 -30.34 17.38
N ALA A 67 18.99 -29.81 16.74
CA ALA A 67 18.33 -28.59 17.19
C ALA A 67 17.83 -28.81 18.63
N LYS A 68 18.07 -27.85 19.53
CA LYS A 68 17.55 -27.91 20.90
C LYS A 68 16.02 -27.99 20.83
N SER A 69 15.45 -29.11 21.24
CA SER A 69 14.02 -29.24 21.46
C SER A 69 13.64 -28.41 22.69
N PHE A 70 12.90 -27.32 22.48
CA PHE A 70 12.37 -26.51 23.56
C PHE A 70 11.15 -27.21 24.17
N ASN A 71 11.16 -27.42 25.49
CA ASN A 71 10.03 -27.97 26.22
C ASN A 71 8.97 -26.87 26.40
N ILE A 72 8.01 -26.81 25.47
CA ILE A 72 6.98 -25.75 25.40
C ILE A 72 6.17 -25.66 26.71
N LYS A 73 5.99 -26.78 27.41
CA LYS A 73 5.28 -26.81 28.71
C LYS A 73 6.05 -26.08 29.81
N GLU A 74 7.36 -26.23 29.83
CA GLU A 74 8.22 -25.57 30.81
C GLU A 74 8.29 -24.06 30.54
N MET A 75 8.39 -23.69 29.27
CA MET A 75 8.37 -22.30 28.83
C MET A 75 7.02 -21.60 29.12
N MET A 76 5.89 -22.30 28.94
CA MET A 76 4.58 -21.78 29.33
C MET A 76 4.38 -21.71 30.85
N ALA A 77 4.99 -22.63 31.62
CA ALA A 77 4.98 -22.58 33.08
C ALA A 77 5.78 -21.37 33.60
N GLU A 78 6.87 -21.01 32.91
CA GLU A 78 7.69 -19.84 33.23
C GLU A 78 6.98 -18.52 32.89
N VAL A 79 6.29 -18.48 31.74
CA VAL A 79 5.44 -17.33 31.34
C VAL A 79 4.26 -17.13 32.31
N THR A 80 3.65 -18.20 32.80
CA THR A 80 2.54 -18.08 33.77
C THR A 80 3.01 -17.71 35.17
N LYS A 81 4.21 -18.14 35.59
CA LYS A 81 4.84 -17.69 36.84
C LYS A 81 5.20 -16.22 36.79
N THR A 82 5.87 -15.77 35.73
CA THR A 82 6.23 -14.36 35.54
C THR A 82 4.99 -13.46 35.44
N ALA A 83 3.94 -13.90 34.75
CA ALA A 83 2.66 -13.17 34.72
C ALA A 83 2.04 -13.03 36.11
N ARG A 84 2.06 -14.09 36.94
CA ARG A 84 1.54 -14.06 38.32
C ARG A 84 2.36 -13.18 39.26
N GLU A 85 3.69 -13.14 39.10
CA GLU A 85 4.56 -12.25 39.87
C GLU A 85 4.31 -10.78 39.52
N ILE A 86 4.05 -10.47 38.25
CA ILE A 86 3.68 -9.11 37.80
C ILE A 86 2.33 -8.69 38.41
N THR A 87 1.35 -9.60 38.46
CA THR A 87 0.04 -9.31 39.08
C THR A 87 0.11 -9.18 40.60
N LYS A 88 1.02 -9.91 41.26
CA LYS A 88 1.27 -9.79 42.71
C LYS A 88 1.98 -8.48 43.05
N ASN A 89 2.94 -8.07 42.24
CA ASN A 89 3.62 -6.80 42.43
C ASN A 89 2.68 -5.61 42.17
N SER A 90 1.75 -5.72 41.22
CA SER A 90 0.75 -4.66 41.00
C SER A 90 -0.27 -4.52 42.13
N THR A 91 -0.58 -5.61 42.85
CA THR A 91 -1.48 -5.59 44.02
C THR A 91 -0.80 -5.21 45.33
N GLN A 92 0.53 -5.32 45.42
CA GLN A 92 1.30 -4.88 46.59
C GLN A 92 1.62 -3.38 46.60
N THR A 93 1.45 -2.67 45.48
CA THR A 93 1.61 -1.21 45.41
C THR A 93 0.39 -0.39 45.87
N GLU A 94 -0.72 -1.04 46.26
CA GLU A 94 -1.97 -0.34 46.66
C GLU A 94 -2.44 -0.66 48.09
N SER A 95 -1.58 -1.19 48.98
CA SER A 95 -1.98 -1.38 50.38
C SER A 95 -0.82 -1.26 51.38
N THR A 96 -0.56 -0.03 51.82
CA THR A 96 0.01 0.27 53.15
C THR A 96 -0.54 1.60 53.66
N ASP A 97 -1.48 1.47 54.61
CA ASP A 97 -1.78 2.26 55.82
C ASP A 97 -1.68 3.80 55.80
N VAL A 98 -2.84 4.44 56.07
CA VAL A 98 -2.95 5.75 56.73
C VAL A 98 -4.00 5.60 57.84
N GLU A 99 -3.56 5.62 59.11
CA GLU A 99 -4.36 6.12 60.24
C GLU A 99 -4.01 7.59 60.47
N GLU A 100 -5.00 8.32 60.97
CA GLU A 100 -5.11 9.77 61.16
C GLU A 100 -4.12 10.31 62.22
N ASP A 101 -3.55 11.50 61.99
CA ASP A 101 -3.72 12.70 62.85
C ASP A 101 -2.68 13.81 62.53
N ASP A 102 -3.23 15.01 62.32
CA ASP A 102 -2.79 16.37 62.65
C ASP A 102 -1.39 16.97 62.31
N ASP A 103 -1.49 18.27 61.98
CA ASP A 103 -0.52 19.37 62.03
C ASP A 103 0.38 19.71 60.83
N ASP A 104 0.06 20.89 60.27
CA ASP A 104 0.89 22.01 59.83
C ASP A 104 1.99 21.89 58.74
N ASP A 105 2.01 22.97 57.95
CA ASP A 105 3.09 23.59 57.17
C ASP A 105 3.16 23.40 55.64
N GLU A 106 3.40 24.56 55.02
CA GLU A 106 3.53 24.92 53.62
C GLU A 106 4.71 24.20 52.91
N ASP A 107 4.55 23.88 51.62
CA ASP A 107 5.45 24.23 50.49
C ASP A 107 5.49 23.21 49.33
N ASP A 108 5.36 23.78 48.12
CA ASP A 108 5.93 23.38 46.82
C ASP A 108 5.57 22.03 46.14
N ILE A 109 4.52 22.11 45.32
CA ILE A 109 4.33 21.26 44.12
C ILE A 109 5.39 21.61 43.06
N ILE A 110 6.29 20.67 42.78
CA ILE A 110 7.16 20.68 41.60
C ILE A 110 6.85 19.45 40.74
N GLY A 111 6.05 19.66 39.68
CA GLY A 111 5.78 18.68 38.62
C GLY A 111 4.69 19.15 37.66
N PRO A 112 4.78 18.91 36.33
CA PRO A 112 3.79 19.40 35.37
C PRO A 112 2.44 18.68 35.56
N ALA A 113 1.36 19.45 35.47
CA ALA A 113 0.00 18.95 35.63
C ALA A 113 -0.37 17.87 34.60
N VAL A 114 -1.11 16.85 35.06
CA VAL A 114 -1.64 15.77 34.21
C VAL A 114 -2.79 16.30 33.33
N PRO A 115 -2.86 16.00 32.03
CA PRO A 115 -3.93 16.49 31.14
C PRO A 115 -5.32 15.95 31.49
N GLU A 116 -6.36 16.78 31.34
CA GLU A 116 -7.78 16.54 31.67
C GLU A 116 -8.48 15.37 30.95
N SER A 117 -7.79 14.56 30.15
CA SER A 117 -8.42 13.49 29.35
C SER A 117 -8.57 12.14 30.06
N TYR A 118 -8.28 12.06 31.36
CA TYR A 118 -8.53 10.87 32.19
C TYR A 118 -9.77 11.05 33.07
N GLY A 119 -10.95 10.96 32.45
CA GLY A 119 -12.21 10.76 33.17
C GLY A 119 -12.28 9.36 33.77
N LYS A 120 -12.59 9.28 35.07
CA LYS A 120 -12.79 8.03 35.82
C LYS A 120 -13.93 7.18 35.21
N PRO A 121 -13.85 5.85 35.21
CA PRO A 121 -14.97 5.00 34.80
C PRO A 121 -16.07 5.01 35.88
N ALA A 122 -17.30 5.34 35.48
CA ALA A 122 -18.47 5.33 36.34
C ALA A 122 -18.95 3.90 36.61
N GLU A 123 -19.18 3.59 37.89
CA GLU A 123 -19.80 2.35 38.37
C GLU A 123 -21.30 2.34 38.06
N ASN A 124 -21.78 1.19 37.59
CA ASN A 124 -23.20 0.88 37.46
C ASN A 124 -23.84 0.74 38.85
N MET A 125 -24.87 1.53 39.15
CA MET A 125 -25.89 1.14 40.11
C MET A 125 -27.29 1.32 39.52
N ASP A 126 -27.97 0.19 39.41
CA ASP A 126 -29.41 0.05 39.23
C ASP A 126 -30.18 0.81 40.32
N LYS A 127 -31.13 1.66 39.92
CA LYS A 127 -32.37 1.90 40.68
C LYS A 127 -33.47 2.44 39.76
N LYS A 128 -34.51 1.62 39.60
CA LYS A 128 -35.84 2.01 39.11
C LYS A 128 -36.50 2.94 40.13
N GLU A 129 -37.08 4.04 39.70
CA GLU A 129 -38.37 4.53 40.20
C GLU A 129 -39.01 5.59 39.28
N LYS A 130 -40.32 5.77 39.44
CA LYS A 130 -41.30 6.28 38.47
C LYS A 130 -41.53 7.80 38.54
N LEU A 131 -41.74 8.39 37.35
CA LEU A 131 -42.76 9.38 36.92
C LEU A 131 -42.97 10.74 37.65
N HIS A 132 -43.09 11.74 36.77
CA HIS A 132 -43.78 13.05 36.81
C HIS A 132 -43.04 14.30 37.32
N GLY A 133 -42.92 15.28 36.42
CA GLY A 133 -42.70 16.70 36.75
C GLY A 133 -42.00 17.45 35.61
N SER A 134 -42.77 18.21 34.84
CA SER A 134 -42.29 19.16 33.83
C SER A 134 -41.49 20.30 34.47
N GLU A 135 -40.30 20.61 33.96
CA GLU A 135 -39.82 21.98 33.80
C GLU A 135 -38.85 22.04 32.61
N SER A 136 -38.96 23.16 31.89
CA SER A 136 -38.15 23.54 30.75
C SER A 136 -36.69 23.72 31.16
N ASP A 137 -35.77 23.10 30.43
CA ASP A 137 -34.46 23.69 30.25
C ASP A 137 -33.94 23.45 28.83
N SER A 138 -33.46 24.54 28.26
CA SER A 138 -32.92 24.67 26.92
C SER A 138 -31.51 24.11 26.92
N GLY A 139 -31.31 22.92 26.36
CA GLY A 139 -30.00 22.35 26.08
C GLY A 139 -29.93 21.94 24.61
N ASP A 140 -28.96 22.47 23.90
CA ASP A 140 -28.65 22.15 22.50
C ASP A 140 -28.57 20.64 22.28
N ASP A 141 -29.61 20.08 21.66
CA ASP A 141 -29.51 18.82 20.93
C ASP A 141 -28.74 19.12 19.64
N GLU A 142 -27.41 19.16 19.72
CA GLU A 142 -26.59 18.83 18.57
C GLU A 142 -26.84 17.35 18.27
N ASP A 143 -27.88 17.08 17.49
CA ASP A 143 -28.12 15.83 16.75
C ASP A 143 -26.92 15.60 15.82
N ASP A 144 -25.85 15.13 16.43
CA ASP A 144 -24.55 14.88 15.85
C ASP A 144 -24.69 13.61 15.00
N ASN A 145 -25.31 13.77 13.82
CA ASN A 145 -25.75 12.73 12.89
C ASN A 145 -24.84 11.49 12.94
N GLU A 146 -25.36 10.35 13.41
CA GLU A 146 -24.60 9.08 13.45
C GLU A 146 -23.97 8.71 12.10
N ASN A 147 -24.55 9.20 11.01
CA ASN A 147 -24.06 9.04 9.64
C ASN A 147 -22.78 9.84 9.36
N ASP A 148 -22.62 11.05 9.91
CA ASP A 148 -21.40 11.86 9.74
C ASP A 148 -20.21 11.22 10.46
N LYS A 149 -20.45 10.58 11.62
CA LYS A 149 -19.44 9.78 12.35
C LYS A 149 -19.04 8.50 11.62
N PHE A 150 -19.77 8.07 10.59
CA PHE A 150 -19.45 6.87 9.80
C PHE A 150 -18.48 7.17 8.65
N LEU A 151 -18.46 8.40 8.13
CA LEU A 151 -17.70 8.79 6.96
C LEU A 151 -16.17 8.81 7.24
N PRO A 152 -15.36 7.98 6.56
CA PRO A 152 -13.94 7.88 6.82
C PRO A 152 -13.16 9.00 6.09
N LEU A 153 -13.27 10.23 6.57
CA LEU A 153 -12.75 11.43 5.89
C LEU A 153 -11.78 12.29 6.73
N THR A 154 -11.40 11.84 7.93
CA THR A 154 -10.56 12.67 8.82
C THR A 154 -9.15 12.84 8.27
N SER A 155 -8.61 11.81 7.63
CA SER A 155 -7.23 11.74 7.20
C SER A 155 -7.14 11.18 5.78
N GLU A 156 -6.21 11.72 4.98
CA GLU A 156 -5.95 11.25 3.62
C GLU A 156 -4.51 10.78 3.44
N THR A 157 -4.33 9.78 2.59
CA THR A 157 -3.02 9.33 2.09
C THR A 157 -3.07 9.16 0.59
N SER A 158 -1.92 9.29 -0.08
CA SER A 158 -1.81 9.12 -1.53
C SER A 158 -0.78 8.06 -1.90
N MET A 159 -1.13 7.23 -2.89
CA MET A 159 -0.27 6.22 -3.50
C MET A 159 -0.10 6.57 -4.99
N LYS A 160 1.13 6.58 -5.49
CA LYS A 160 1.42 6.92 -6.88
C LYS A 160 1.56 5.65 -7.73
N HIS A 161 0.55 5.34 -8.52
CA HIS A 161 0.58 4.21 -9.46
C HIS A 161 1.44 4.54 -10.69
N GLY A 162 1.17 5.68 -11.31
CA GLY A 162 1.77 6.06 -12.59
C GLY A 162 1.44 7.51 -12.93
N ASN A 163 1.41 7.83 -14.23
CA ASN A 163 1.08 9.17 -14.71
C ASN A 163 -0.28 9.22 -15.43
N LYS A 164 -0.81 8.10 -15.91
CA LYS A 164 -2.15 8.05 -16.52
C LYS A 164 -3.22 7.60 -15.53
N ALA A 165 -4.46 7.79 -15.96
CA ALA A 165 -5.69 7.50 -15.24
C ALA A 165 -5.77 6.07 -14.69
N VAL A 166 -6.14 5.96 -13.41
CA VAL A 166 -6.45 4.68 -12.76
C VAL A 166 -7.90 4.32 -13.06
N THR A 167 -8.11 3.34 -13.91
CA THR A 167 -9.42 2.89 -14.40
C THR A 167 -10.01 1.73 -13.60
N ALA A 168 -9.19 1.00 -12.86
CA ALA A 168 -9.62 -0.14 -12.07
C ALA A 168 -8.93 -0.18 -10.70
N LEU A 169 -9.70 -0.48 -9.65
CA LEU A 169 -9.21 -0.63 -8.29
C LEU A 169 -9.92 -1.80 -7.62
N CYS A 170 -9.18 -2.58 -6.83
CA CYS A 170 -9.76 -3.64 -6.03
C CYS A 170 -8.95 -3.90 -4.76
N VAL A 171 -9.62 -4.21 -3.66
CA VAL A 171 -9.01 -4.55 -2.37
C VAL A 171 -9.39 -5.97 -2.01
N ASP A 172 -8.43 -6.72 -1.47
CA ASP A 172 -8.63 -8.06 -0.91
C ASP A 172 -9.73 -8.01 0.18
N PRO A 173 -10.68 -8.96 0.25
CA PRO A 173 -11.68 -9.03 1.33
C PRO A 173 -11.13 -9.00 2.76
N SER A 174 -9.84 -9.29 2.96
CA SER A 174 -9.14 -9.14 4.23
C SER A 174 -8.65 -7.72 4.52
N GLY A 175 -8.51 -6.89 3.48
CA GLY A 175 -7.96 -5.53 3.54
C GLY A 175 -6.44 -5.45 3.60
N ALA A 176 -5.72 -6.54 3.34
CA ALA A 176 -4.24 -6.57 3.41
C ALA A 176 -3.57 -6.07 2.12
N ARG A 177 -4.16 -6.35 0.95
CA ARG A 177 -3.61 -5.97 -0.35
C ARG A 177 -4.62 -5.16 -1.17
N LEU A 178 -4.08 -4.22 -1.93
CA LEU A 178 -4.79 -3.44 -2.94
C LEU A 178 -4.15 -3.75 -4.30
N ALA A 179 -4.97 -3.83 -5.34
CA ALA A 179 -4.53 -3.89 -6.73
C ALA A 179 -5.14 -2.72 -7.49
N SER A 180 -4.37 -2.18 -8.42
CA SER A 180 -4.76 -1.02 -9.21
C SER A 180 -4.37 -1.24 -10.66
N GLY A 181 -5.25 -0.86 -11.57
CA GLY A 181 -5.07 -0.97 -13.01
C GLY A 181 -5.21 0.40 -13.65
N SER A 182 -4.30 0.71 -14.57
CA SER A 182 -4.25 1.98 -15.28
C SER A 182 -4.56 1.81 -16.77
N VAL A 183 -4.83 2.93 -17.42
CA VAL A 183 -4.77 3.08 -18.88
C VAL A 183 -3.35 2.82 -19.41
N ASP A 184 -2.33 2.89 -18.54
CA ASP A 184 -0.93 2.54 -18.82
C ASP A 184 -0.68 1.03 -19.06
N TYR A 185 -1.71 0.19 -19.07
CA TYR A 185 -1.62 -1.29 -19.20
C TYR A 185 -1.06 -2.00 -17.97
N ASP A 186 -0.48 -1.22 -17.05
CA ASP A 186 0.09 -1.69 -15.80
C ASP A 186 -0.97 -2.04 -14.76
N VAL A 187 -0.71 -3.15 -14.07
CA VAL A 187 -1.34 -3.53 -12.81
C VAL A 187 -0.30 -3.43 -11.71
N CYS A 188 -0.52 -2.51 -10.76
CA CYS A 188 0.32 -2.34 -9.58
C CYS A 188 -0.33 -2.99 -8.35
N PHE A 189 0.49 -3.70 -7.58
CA PHE A 189 0.11 -4.35 -6.34
C PHE A 189 0.70 -3.58 -5.15
N TRP A 190 -0.15 -3.45 -4.12
CA TRP A 190 0.13 -2.74 -2.89
C TRP A 190 -0.10 -3.69 -1.73
N ASP A 191 0.87 -3.77 -0.83
CA ASP A 191 0.76 -4.54 0.42
C ASP A 191 0.93 -3.60 1.61
N PHE A 192 -0.16 -3.39 2.36
CA PHE A 192 -0.16 -2.45 3.46
C PHE A 192 0.69 -2.92 4.66
N ALA A 193 0.94 -4.23 4.79
CA ALA A 193 1.76 -4.75 5.87
C ALA A 193 3.26 -4.59 5.55
N GLY A 194 3.67 -4.80 4.31
CA GLY A 194 5.06 -4.68 3.85
C GLY A 194 5.52 -3.25 3.52
N MET A 195 4.60 -2.37 3.13
CA MET A 195 4.92 -1.02 2.63
C MET A 195 5.31 -0.05 3.75
N ASP A 196 6.17 0.93 3.41
CA ASP A 196 6.58 2.03 4.28
C ASP A 196 5.70 3.28 4.07
N SER A 197 6.00 4.39 4.74
CA SER A 197 5.29 5.66 4.50
C SER A 197 5.49 6.21 3.09
N GLY A 198 6.47 5.70 2.34
CA GLY A 198 6.69 6.05 0.94
C GLY A 198 5.62 5.51 0.00
N MET A 199 4.74 4.61 0.49
CA MET A 199 3.53 4.17 -0.21
C MET A 199 3.80 3.73 -1.65
N ARG A 200 4.86 2.92 -1.86
CA ARG A 200 5.28 2.41 -3.18
C ARG A 200 4.71 1.03 -3.46
N SER A 201 4.39 0.78 -4.72
CA SER A 201 3.99 -0.57 -5.15
C SER A 201 5.17 -1.52 -4.97
N PHE A 202 4.89 -2.74 -4.53
CA PHE A 202 5.94 -3.76 -4.39
C PHE A 202 6.16 -4.52 -5.72
N ARG A 203 5.14 -4.51 -6.59
CA ARG A 203 5.18 -5.17 -7.89
C ARG A 203 4.30 -4.41 -8.88
N THR A 204 4.81 -4.28 -10.09
CA THR A 204 4.09 -3.78 -11.27
C THR A 204 4.20 -4.82 -12.35
N LEU A 205 3.10 -5.15 -13.02
CA LEU A 205 3.07 -6.14 -14.10
C LEU A 205 2.12 -5.70 -15.22
N GLN A 206 2.42 -6.15 -16.43
CA GLN A 206 1.58 -5.95 -17.61
C GLN A 206 1.00 -7.30 -18.02
N PRO A 207 -0.22 -7.66 -17.58
CA PRO A 207 -0.74 -8.99 -17.85
C PRO A 207 -1.25 -9.14 -19.29
N CYS A 208 -1.68 -8.03 -19.91
CA CYS A 208 -2.32 -8.00 -21.22
C CYS A 208 -1.60 -7.09 -22.23
N ASP A 209 -0.31 -6.80 -21.98
CA ASP A 209 0.67 -5.95 -22.70
C ASP A 209 0.14 -4.66 -23.33
N ASN A 210 -0.75 -4.75 -24.33
CA ASN A 210 -1.21 -3.61 -25.14
C ASN A 210 -2.67 -3.20 -24.87
N HIS A 211 -3.35 -3.81 -23.89
CA HIS A 211 -4.76 -3.54 -23.63
C HIS A 211 -4.97 -2.81 -22.31
N PRO A 212 -5.69 -1.67 -22.29
CA PRO A 212 -5.91 -0.91 -21.06
C PRO A 212 -6.73 -1.76 -20.09
N ILE A 213 -6.39 -1.67 -18.81
CA ILE A 213 -7.12 -2.39 -17.78
C ILE A 213 -8.45 -1.66 -17.55
N ARG A 214 -9.54 -2.41 -17.59
CA ARG A 214 -10.92 -1.90 -17.47
C ARG A 214 -11.53 -2.22 -16.12
N GLY A 215 -11.24 -3.41 -15.59
CA GLY A 215 -11.77 -3.88 -14.33
C GLY A 215 -10.80 -4.82 -13.63
N LEU A 216 -10.77 -4.74 -12.31
CA LEU A 216 -10.04 -5.63 -11.42
C LEU A 216 -11.01 -6.09 -10.33
N HIS A 217 -11.02 -7.38 -10.03
CA HIS A 217 -11.86 -7.91 -8.97
C HIS A 217 -11.18 -9.07 -8.25
N TYR A 218 -11.03 -9.00 -6.93
CA TYR A 218 -10.57 -10.12 -6.13
C TYR A 218 -11.66 -11.19 -6.00
N SER A 219 -11.26 -12.45 -5.82
CA SER A 219 -12.18 -13.50 -5.38
C SER A 219 -12.72 -13.17 -3.99
N GLY A 220 -13.86 -13.75 -3.62
CA GLY A 220 -14.39 -13.64 -2.25
C GLY A 220 -13.41 -14.16 -1.17
N THR A 221 -12.44 -15.00 -1.53
CA THR A 221 -11.35 -15.43 -0.63
C THR A 221 -10.14 -14.50 -0.61
N GLY A 222 -9.92 -13.69 -1.64
CA GLY A 222 -8.74 -12.81 -1.77
C GLY A 222 -7.49 -13.47 -2.38
N ASP A 223 -7.57 -14.74 -2.79
CA ASP A 223 -6.42 -15.47 -3.36
C ASP A 223 -6.20 -15.13 -4.84
N LEU A 224 -7.30 -15.04 -5.59
CA LEU A 224 -7.28 -14.84 -7.04
C LEU A 224 -7.80 -13.46 -7.38
N MET A 225 -7.35 -12.92 -8.50
CA MET A 225 -7.77 -11.64 -9.02
C MET A 225 -8.09 -11.75 -10.50
N LEU A 226 -9.30 -11.31 -10.87
CA LEU A 226 -9.74 -11.22 -12.24
C LEU A 226 -9.23 -9.91 -12.83
N VAL A 227 -8.52 -10.01 -13.94
CA VAL A 227 -8.07 -8.88 -14.74
C VAL A 227 -8.89 -8.84 -16.02
N VAL A 228 -9.68 -7.77 -16.13
CA VAL A 228 -10.45 -7.44 -17.31
C VAL A 228 -9.73 -6.30 -18.01
N SER A 229 -9.33 -6.55 -19.25
CA SER A 229 -8.68 -5.56 -20.13
C SER A 229 -9.49 -5.37 -21.40
N GLY A 230 -9.10 -4.44 -22.25
CA GLY A 230 -9.66 -4.33 -23.60
C GLY A 230 -9.43 -5.56 -24.51
N ALA A 231 -8.69 -6.57 -24.06
CA ALA A 231 -8.54 -7.83 -24.80
C ALA A 231 -9.86 -8.63 -24.79
N ALA A 232 -10.02 -9.57 -25.73
CA ALA A 232 -11.17 -10.48 -25.75
C ALA A 232 -11.06 -11.62 -24.72
N GLN A 233 -9.92 -11.73 -24.03
CA GLN A 233 -9.64 -12.76 -23.06
C GLN A 233 -9.45 -12.11 -21.69
N ALA A 234 -10.09 -12.69 -20.68
CA ALA A 234 -9.84 -12.34 -19.28
C ALA A 234 -8.70 -13.20 -18.76
N LYS A 235 -7.87 -12.60 -17.89
CA LYS A 235 -6.83 -13.31 -17.16
C LYS A 235 -7.19 -13.36 -15.69
N VAL A 236 -6.93 -14.49 -15.05
CA VAL A 236 -6.95 -14.61 -13.60
C VAL A 236 -5.53 -14.72 -13.11
N LEU A 237 -5.16 -13.79 -12.25
CA LEU A 237 -3.88 -13.76 -11.59
C LEU A 237 -4.02 -14.28 -10.17
N ASP A 238 -2.95 -14.88 -9.66
CA ASP A 238 -2.77 -15.13 -8.24
C ASP A 238 -2.54 -13.80 -7.49
N ARG A 239 -2.59 -13.86 -6.17
CA ARG A 239 -2.33 -12.74 -5.26
C ARG A 239 -0.95 -12.10 -5.48
N ASP A 240 0.01 -12.89 -5.98
CA ASP A 240 1.36 -12.45 -6.31
C ASP A 240 1.52 -12.04 -7.79
N GLY A 241 0.47 -12.14 -8.60
CA GLY A 241 0.50 -11.72 -10.01
C GLY A 241 0.91 -12.79 -11.01
N PHE A 242 1.01 -14.06 -10.60
CA PHE A 242 1.21 -15.18 -11.51
C PHE A 242 -0.08 -15.52 -12.24
N GLU A 243 -0.02 -15.80 -13.53
CA GLU A 243 -1.19 -16.17 -14.32
C GLU A 243 -1.62 -17.61 -14.00
N GLN A 244 -2.85 -17.76 -13.51
CA GLN A 244 -3.46 -19.05 -13.19
C GLN A 244 -4.41 -19.51 -14.29
N LEU A 245 -5.11 -18.56 -14.93
CA LEU A 245 -6.09 -18.85 -15.97
C LEU A 245 -6.08 -17.78 -17.05
N GLU A 246 -6.17 -18.22 -18.30
CA GLU A 246 -6.53 -17.39 -19.44
C GLU A 246 -7.81 -17.94 -20.07
N THR A 247 -8.84 -17.12 -20.27
CA THR A 247 -10.06 -17.56 -20.97
C THR A 247 -9.79 -17.75 -22.45
N VAL A 248 -10.44 -18.72 -23.07
CA VAL A 248 -10.32 -18.94 -24.52
C VAL A 248 -10.86 -17.76 -25.32
N LYS A 249 -10.19 -17.42 -26.42
CA LYS A 249 -10.72 -16.48 -27.41
C LYS A 249 -11.84 -17.12 -28.25
N GLY A 250 -12.93 -16.39 -28.48
CA GLY A 250 -14.00 -16.82 -29.37
C GLY A 250 -13.62 -16.70 -30.84
N ASP A 251 -14.23 -17.53 -31.68
CA ASP A 251 -14.11 -17.40 -33.14
C ASP A 251 -14.92 -16.18 -33.62
N MET A 252 -14.20 -15.20 -34.17
CA MET A 252 -14.77 -13.92 -34.62
C MET A 252 -15.65 -14.05 -35.86
N TYR A 253 -15.51 -15.12 -36.64
CA TYR A 253 -16.25 -15.29 -37.90
C TYR A 253 -17.62 -15.96 -37.72
N ILE A 254 -17.90 -16.47 -36.51
CA ILE A 254 -19.20 -17.07 -36.20
C ILE A 254 -20.17 -15.98 -35.77
N THR A 255 -21.33 -15.92 -36.44
CA THR A 255 -22.38 -14.94 -36.16
C THR A 255 -23.16 -15.24 -34.89
N ASP A 256 -23.43 -16.51 -34.61
CA ASP A 256 -24.13 -16.95 -33.41
C ASP A 256 -23.18 -17.13 -32.22
N GLN A 257 -23.27 -16.21 -31.27
CA GLN A 257 -22.44 -16.21 -30.07
C GLN A 257 -22.64 -17.43 -29.15
N ALA A 258 -23.72 -18.21 -29.33
CA ALA A 258 -23.89 -19.48 -28.60
C ALA A 258 -22.92 -20.57 -29.08
N LYS A 259 -22.40 -20.45 -30.31
CA LYS A 259 -21.46 -21.42 -30.88
C LYS A 259 -20.00 -21.05 -30.65
N THR A 260 -19.73 -19.85 -30.12
CA THR A 260 -18.39 -19.39 -29.80
C THR A 260 -18.04 -19.74 -28.36
N LYS A 261 -16.85 -20.29 -28.14
CA LYS A 261 -16.43 -20.75 -26.80
C LYS A 261 -16.13 -19.60 -25.84
N GLY A 262 -15.58 -18.49 -26.36
CA GLY A 262 -15.28 -17.29 -25.59
C GLY A 262 -15.68 -16.01 -26.30
N HIS A 263 -15.20 -14.87 -25.80
CA HIS A 263 -15.55 -13.56 -26.35
C HIS A 263 -14.88 -13.31 -27.70
N THR A 264 -15.65 -12.68 -28.59
CA THR A 264 -15.23 -12.35 -29.96
C THR A 264 -14.74 -10.91 -30.09
N ALA A 265 -15.04 -10.07 -29.10
CA ALA A 265 -14.64 -8.67 -29.00
C ALA A 265 -14.03 -8.38 -27.62
N GLY A 266 -13.45 -7.18 -27.46
CA GLY A 266 -12.84 -6.74 -26.20
C GLY A 266 -13.80 -6.72 -25.02
N LEU A 267 -13.28 -7.05 -23.84
CA LEU A 267 -14.05 -7.04 -22.60
C LEU A 267 -14.29 -5.60 -22.11
N LEU A 268 -15.43 -5.40 -21.44
CA LEU A 268 -15.86 -4.11 -20.92
C LEU A 268 -15.84 -4.06 -19.40
N ALA A 269 -16.38 -5.11 -18.76
CA ALA A 269 -16.40 -5.27 -17.32
C ALA A 269 -16.32 -6.75 -16.92
N GLY A 270 -16.11 -6.99 -15.62
CA GLY A 270 -16.21 -8.31 -15.04
C GLY A 270 -16.43 -8.23 -13.53
N ALA A 271 -16.97 -9.30 -12.98
CA ALA A 271 -17.28 -9.40 -11.56
C ALA A 271 -17.03 -10.84 -11.10
N TRP A 272 -16.38 -10.98 -9.95
CA TRP A 272 -16.26 -12.30 -9.31
C TRP A 272 -17.56 -12.63 -8.58
N SER A 273 -17.92 -13.91 -8.52
CA SER A 273 -19.02 -14.33 -7.67
C SER A 273 -18.66 -14.13 -6.18
N PRO A 274 -19.53 -13.52 -5.36
CA PRO A 274 -19.25 -13.34 -3.94
C PRO A 274 -19.33 -14.65 -3.15
N VAL A 275 -20.03 -15.66 -3.67
CA VAL A 275 -20.27 -16.94 -2.98
C VAL A 275 -19.36 -18.04 -3.51
N SER A 276 -19.27 -18.19 -4.83
CA SER A 276 -18.46 -19.22 -5.46
C SER A 276 -17.04 -18.69 -5.73
N ARG A 277 -16.05 -19.35 -5.12
CA ARG A 277 -14.63 -19.02 -5.32
C ARG A 277 -14.19 -19.14 -6.78
N GLU A 278 -14.81 -20.04 -7.53
CA GLU A 278 -14.32 -20.46 -8.85
C GLU A 278 -15.09 -19.86 -10.02
N GLU A 279 -16.12 -19.04 -9.75
CA GLU A 279 -16.96 -18.48 -10.81
C GLU A 279 -16.78 -16.97 -10.94
N PHE A 280 -16.72 -16.52 -12.18
CA PHE A 280 -16.66 -15.11 -12.49
C PHE A 280 -17.40 -14.79 -13.79
N LEU A 281 -17.88 -13.57 -13.89
CA LEU A 281 -18.63 -13.03 -15.02
C LEU A 281 -17.73 -12.09 -15.81
N THR A 282 -17.78 -12.18 -17.13
CA THR A 282 -17.17 -11.18 -18.02
C THR A 282 -18.18 -10.68 -19.04
N THR A 283 -18.11 -9.40 -19.37
CA THR A 283 -18.92 -8.76 -20.39
C THR A 283 -18.04 -8.23 -21.52
N ALA A 284 -18.57 -8.21 -22.74
CA ALA A 284 -17.82 -7.72 -23.89
C ALA A 284 -18.68 -6.94 -24.88
N SER A 285 -18.00 -6.24 -25.77
CA SER A 285 -18.61 -5.50 -26.89
C SER A 285 -19.29 -6.38 -27.93
N ASP A 286 -19.21 -7.72 -27.80
CA ASP A 286 -19.94 -8.66 -28.66
C ASP A 286 -21.43 -8.79 -28.30
N GLY A 287 -21.87 -8.10 -27.23
CA GLY A 287 -23.24 -8.08 -26.75
C GLY A 287 -23.58 -9.25 -25.84
N THR A 288 -22.57 -9.89 -25.27
CA THR A 288 -22.74 -11.04 -24.39
C THR A 288 -22.09 -10.84 -23.03
N ALA A 289 -22.69 -11.51 -22.05
CA ALA A 289 -22.08 -11.76 -20.75
C ALA A 289 -21.86 -13.27 -20.62
N ARG A 290 -20.64 -13.68 -20.30
CA ARG A 290 -20.27 -15.10 -20.14
C ARG A 290 -19.90 -15.36 -18.69
N LEU A 291 -20.50 -16.42 -18.15
CA LEU A 291 -20.12 -16.99 -16.86
C LEU A 291 -19.02 -18.00 -17.10
N TRP A 292 -17.92 -17.85 -16.38
CA TRP A 292 -16.76 -18.74 -16.43
C TRP A 292 -16.63 -19.50 -15.13
N ASP A 293 -16.00 -20.67 -15.24
CA ASP A 293 -15.69 -21.54 -14.12
C ASP A 293 -14.21 -21.91 -14.22
N LEU A 294 -13.46 -21.66 -13.16
CA LEU A 294 -12.04 -21.96 -13.03
C LEU A 294 -11.77 -23.46 -13.16
N LEU A 295 -12.67 -24.33 -12.70
CA LEU A 295 -12.51 -25.78 -12.78
C LEU A 295 -12.40 -26.30 -14.22
N ASN A 296 -13.06 -25.61 -15.16
CA ASN A 296 -13.04 -25.97 -16.58
C ASN A 296 -11.81 -25.42 -17.32
N GLY A 297 -10.88 -24.78 -16.61
CA GLY A 297 -9.65 -24.24 -17.18
C GLY A 297 -9.87 -23.17 -18.24
N GLY A 298 -10.97 -22.41 -18.16
CA GLY A 298 -11.25 -21.29 -19.07
C GLY A 298 -11.51 -21.70 -20.53
N ARG A 299 -11.66 -23.00 -20.82
CA ARG A 299 -11.80 -23.53 -22.19
C ARG A 299 -13.18 -23.30 -22.80
N ASN A 300 -14.20 -23.21 -21.97
CA ASN A 300 -15.59 -22.95 -22.33
C ASN A 300 -16.24 -22.10 -21.25
N HIS A 301 -17.26 -21.33 -21.62
CA HIS A 301 -18.14 -20.67 -20.66
C HIS A 301 -19.14 -21.68 -20.08
N LYS A 302 -19.48 -21.52 -18.81
CA LYS A 302 -20.51 -22.31 -18.10
C LYS A 302 -21.91 -21.91 -18.55
N ALA A 303 -22.13 -20.61 -18.70
CA ALA A 303 -23.40 -20.07 -19.16
C ALA A 303 -23.17 -18.81 -20.02
N LEU A 304 -24.06 -18.59 -20.97
CA LEU A 304 -24.06 -17.44 -21.87
C LEU A 304 -25.36 -16.68 -21.73
N VAL A 305 -25.24 -15.36 -21.65
CA VAL A 305 -26.34 -14.41 -21.69
C VAL A 305 -26.16 -13.47 -22.88
N LYS A 306 -27.22 -13.30 -23.66
CA LYS A 306 -27.25 -12.42 -24.85
C LYS A 306 -28.07 -11.16 -24.53
N CYS A 307 -27.42 -10.01 -24.49
CA CYS A 307 -28.11 -8.74 -24.25
C CYS A 307 -28.72 -8.21 -25.55
N ARG A 308 -30.01 -7.90 -25.52
CA ARG A 308 -30.76 -7.41 -26.68
C ARG A 308 -31.43 -6.07 -26.42
N ALA A 309 -31.26 -5.13 -27.36
CA ALA A 309 -31.96 -3.85 -27.40
C ALA A 309 -33.44 -4.01 -27.79
N GLN A 310 -34.23 -2.93 -27.69
CA GLN A 310 -35.71 -2.98 -27.89
C GLN A 310 -36.10 -3.44 -29.30
N ASN A 311 -35.29 -3.11 -30.29
CA ASN A 311 -35.43 -3.54 -31.68
C ASN A 311 -34.93 -4.98 -31.93
N GLY A 312 -34.49 -5.70 -30.90
CA GLY A 312 -33.96 -7.05 -31.01
C GLY A 312 -32.49 -7.15 -31.46
N LEU A 313 -31.81 -6.02 -31.70
CA LEU A 313 -30.37 -5.99 -32.02
C LEU A 313 -29.52 -6.31 -30.79
N LYS A 314 -28.25 -6.67 -31.01
CA LYS A 314 -27.28 -6.86 -29.93
C LYS A 314 -26.98 -5.52 -29.25
N VAL A 315 -26.83 -5.54 -27.93
CA VAL A 315 -26.34 -4.40 -27.16
C VAL A 315 -25.22 -4.83 -26.24
N SER A 316 -24.17 -4.02 -26.15
CA SER A 316 -23.00 -4.30 -25.33
C SER A 316 -23.29 -4.04 -23.85
N PRO A 317 -23.11 -5.03 -22.95
CA PRO A 317 -23.14 -4.81 -21.50
C PRO A 317 -21.83 -4.15 -21.04
N THR A 318 -21.90 -2.87 -20.66
CA THR A 318 -20.76 -2.03 -20.28
C THR A 318 -20.37 -2.18 -18.81
N ALA A 319 -21.33 -2.47 -17.94
CA ALA A 319 -21.09 -2.68 -16.51
C ALA A 319 -21.80 -3.95 -16.00
N CYS A 320 -21.21 -4.61 -15.01
CA CYS A 320 -21.78 -5.79 -14.40
C CYS A 320 -21.51 -5.88 -12.90
N CYS A 321 -22.44 -6.45 -12.14
CA CYS A 321 -22.24 -6.77 -10.73
C CYS A 321 -23.09 -7.97 -10.31
N TYR A 322 -22.65 -8.67 -9.27
CA TYR A 322 -23.43 -9.70 -8.60
C TYR A 322 -24.21 -9.11 -7.43
N ASN A 323 -25.36 -9.72 -7.13
CA ASN A 323 -25.96 -9.56 -5.81
C ASN A 323 -25.11 -10.29 -4.75
N GLN A 324 -25.21 -9.89 -3.48
CA GLN A 324 -24.41 -10.50 -2.40
C GLN A 324 -24.65 -12.01 -2.24
N GLU A 325 -25.83 -12.51 -2.62
CA GLU A 325 -26.14 -13.95 -2.61
C GLU A 325 -25.52 -14.74 -3.79
N GLY A 326 -24.95 -14.07 -4.80
CA GLY A 326 -24.38 -14.70 -6.00
C GLY A 326 -25.40 -15.38 -6.94
N LYS A 327 -26.70 -15.20 -6.71
CA LYS A 327 -27.78 -15.85 -7.50
C LYS A 327 -28.27 -15.01 -8.67
N VAL A 328 -28.20 -13.69 -8.54
CA VAL A 328 -28.66 -12.72 -9.53
C VAL A 328 -27.51 -11.81 -9.88
N PHE A 329 -27.33 -11.51 -11.15
CA PHE A 329 -26.40 -10.48 -11.58
C PHE A 329 -27.11 -9.44 -12.44
N GLY A 330 -26.62 -8.21 -12.34
CA GLY A 330 -27.12 -7.06 -13.08
C GLY A 330 -26.15 -6.68 -14.19
N LEU A 331 -26.70 -6.33 -15.34
CA LEU A 331 -25.98 -5.82 -16.49
C LEU A 331 -26.51 -4.43 -16.85
N GLY A 332 -25.62 -3.44 -16.86
CA GLY A 332 -25.85 -2.14 -17.47
C GLY A 332 -25.43 -2.19 -18.93
N CYS A 333 -26.33 -1.80 -19.84
CA CYS A 333 -26.09 -1.86 -21.28
C CYS A 333 -25.75 -0.48 -21.87
N ALA A 334 -25.09 -0.48 -23.03
CA ALA A 334 -24.73 0.73 -23.77
C ALA A 334 -25.93 1.56 -24.25
N ASP A 335 -27.13 0.96 -24.35
CA ASP A 335 -28.37 1.65 -24.74
C ASP A 335 -29.12 2.29 -23.55
N GLY A 336 -28.52 2.28 -22.36
CA GLY A 336 -29.15 2.77 -21.13
C GLY A 336 -30.14 1.78 -20.51
N SER A 337 -30.23 0.55 -21.03
CA SER A 337 -31.07 -0.49 -20.43
C SER A 337 -30.37 -1.23 -19.29
N ILE A 338 -31.14 -1.63 -18.29
CA ILE A 338 -30.68 -2.49 -17.19
C ILE A 338 -31.32 -3.86 -17.35
N GLN A 339 -30.52 -4.91 -17.31
CA GLN A 339 -30.98 -6.30 -17.44
C GLN A 339 -30.51 -7.10 -16.24
N LEU A 340 -31.44 -7.70 -15.50
CA LEU A 340 -31.15 -8.58 -14.38
C LEU A 340 -31.37 -10.04 -14.79
N TRP A 341 -30.42 -10.89 -14.40
CA TRP A 341 -30.40 -12.30 -14.77
C TRP A 341 -30.29 -13.16 -13.52
N ASP A 342 -31.22 -14.10 -13.38
CA ASP A 342 -31.25 -15.08 -12.29
C ASP A 342 -30.63 -16.38 -12.78
N LEU A 343 -29.52 -16.79 -12.16
CA LEU A 343 -28.77 -18.01 -12.52
C LEU A 343 -29.56 -19.30 -12.26
N ARG A 344 -30.63 -19.23 -11.45
CA ARG A 344 -31.52 -20.38 -11.20
C ARG A 344 -32.51 -20.59 -12.36
N LYS A 345 -32.68 -19.59 -13.22
CA LYS A 345 -33.58 -19.62 -14.38
C LYS A 345 -32.78 -19.87 -15.64
N SER A 346 -33.49 -20.21 -16.72
CA SER A 346 -32.87 -20.33 -18.04
C SER A 346 -32.27 -19.01 -18.50
N THR A 347 -31.05 -19.03 -19.04
CA THR A 347 -30.32 -17.84 -19.53
C THR A 347 -30.79 -17.35 -20.91
N VAL A 348 -31.99 -17.75 -21.34
CA VAL A 348 -32.58 -17.35 -22.62
C VAL A 348 -33.16 -15.93 -22.57
N ALA A 349 -33.71 -15.51 -21.44
CA ALA A 349 -34.31 -14.19 -21.27
C ALA A 349 -34.01 -13.61 -19.87
N PRO A 350 -33.91 -12.27 -19.75
CA PRO A 350 -33.66 -11.63 -18.47
C PRO A 350 -34.82 -11.87 -17.51
N SER A 351 -34.52 -12.04 -16.22
CA SER A 351 -35.55 -12.20 -15.19
C SER A 351 -36.32 -10.91 -14.93
N GLN A 352 -35.63 -9.78 -15.00
CA GLN A 352 -36.21 -8.44 -14.95
C GLN A 352 -35.42 -7.55 -15.91
N GLN A 353 -36.11 -6.62 -16.58
CA GLN A 353 -35.46 -5.73 -17.54
C GLN A 353 -36.16 -4.38 -17.55
N LEU A 354 -35.36 -3.32 -17.58
CA LEU A 354 -35.84 -1.96 -17.78
C LEU A 354 -35.13 -1.34 -18.98
N ARG A 355 -35.90 -1.14 -20.07
CA ARG A 355 -35.36 -0.67 -21.37
C ARG A 355 -34.97 0.80 -21.35
N LYS A 356 -35.75 1.63 -20.65
CA LYS A 356 -35.60 3.09 -20.58
C LYS A 356 -35.17 3.51 -19.18
N ALA A 357 -34.18 2.81 -18.61
CA ALA A 357 -33.70 3.14 -17.28
C ALA A 357 -32.94 4.47 -17.30
N HIS A 358 -32.05 4.62 -18.27
CA HIS A 358 -31.28 5.83 -18.57
C HIS A 358 -31.63 6.36 -19.96
N LEU A 359 -31.13 7.56 -20.28
CA LEU A 359 -31.11 8.03 -21.67
C LEU A 359 -30.24 7.07 -22.52
N PRO A 360 -30.30 7.13 -23.86
CA PRO A 360 -29.49 6.30 -24.76
C PRO A 360 -27.98 6.60 -24.66
N ALA A 361 -27.40 6.25 -23.51
CA ALA A 361 -26.03 6.46 -23.10
C ALA A 361 -25.57 5.24 -22.29
N GLU A 362 -24.26 5.03 -22.24
CA GLU A 362 -23.68 3.86 -21.60
C GLU A 362 -23.84 3.90 -20.08
N VAL A 363 -24.30 2.79 -19.50
CA VAL A 363 -24.31 2.61 -18.04
C VAL A 363 -22.88 2.30 -17.60
N SER A 364 -22.25 3.24 -16.90
CA SER A 364 -20.85 3.17 -16.48
C SER A 364 -20.64 2.37 -15.19
N GLY A 365 -21.62 2.40 -14.29
CA GLY A 365 -21.56 1.76 -12.98
C GLY A 365 -22.88 1.12 -12.60
N ILE A 366 -22.80 -0.04 -11.92
CA ILE A 366 -23.94 -0.74 -11.36
C ILE A 366 -23.52 -1.42 -10.07
N SER A 367 -24.27 -1.20 -9.00
CA SER A 367 -24.00 -1.81 -7.69
C SER A 367 -25.29 -2.28 -7.06
N PHE A 368 -25.29 -3.50 -6.52
CA PHE A 368 -26.35 -3.95 -5.63
C PHE A 368 -26.11 -3.40 -4.22
N SER A 369 -27.19 -3.16 -3.49
CA SER A 369 -27.12 -2.94 -2.04
C SER A 369 -26.67 -4.22 -1.33
N HIS A 370 -25.99 -4.08 -0.20
CA HIS A 370 -25.53 -5.21 0.62
C HIS A 370 -26.69 -6.01 1.21
N VAL A 371 -27.80 -5.34 1.56
CA VAL A 371 -29.08 -5.95 1.99
C VAL A 371 -29.81 -6.63 0.82
N GLY A 372 -29.52 -6.23 -0.43
CA GLY A 372 -30.01 -6.88 -1.64
C GLY A 372 -31.43 -6.49 -2.07
N SER A 373 -31.99 -5.43 -1.50
CA SER A 373 -33.32 -4.90 -1.87
C SER A 373 -33.27 -3.85 -2.98
N GLN A 374 -32.14 -3.15 -3.10
CA GLN A 374 -31.97 -2.02 -4.01
C GLN A 374 -30.82 -2.23 -5.00
N LEU A 375 -30.90 -1.50 -6.10
CA LEU A 375 -29.87 -1.43 -7.14
C LEU A 375 -29.56 0.04 -7.44
N LEU A 376 -28.29 0.38 -7.53
CA LEU A 376 -27.81 1.69 -7.91
C LEU A 376 -27.21 1.63 -9.31
N THR A 377 -27.53 2.60 -10.15
CA THR A 377 -26.95 2.72 -11.49
C THR A 377 -26.44 4.12 -11.78
N ARG A 378 -25.27 4.16 -12.40
CA ARG A 378 -24.59 5.35 -12.90
C ARG A 378 -24.48 5.25 -14.41
N SER A 379 -24.74 6.36 -15.10
CA SER A 379 -24.69 6.41 -16.56
C SER A 379 -23.94 7.66 -17.02
N CYS A 380 -23.45 7.59 -18.26
CA CYS A 380 -22.88 8.72 -18.99
C CYS A 380 -23.94 9.75 -19.44
N ASP A 381 -25.21 9.56 -19.07
CA ASP A 381 -26.25 10.60 -19.13
C ASP A 381 -26.20 11.59 -17.95
N ASP A 382 -25.11 11.55 -17.18
CA ASP A 382 -24.86 12.36 -15.99
C ASP A 382 -25.90 12.19 -14.88
N THR A 383 -26.61 11.05 -14.87
CA THR A 383 -27.54 10.70 -13.79
C THR A 383 -27.07 9.54 -12.93
N LEU A 384 -27.49 9.56 -11.68
CA LEU A 384 -27.41 8.46 -10.73
C LEU A 384 -28.83 8.09 -10.31
N LYS A 385 -29.21 6.82 -10.43
CA LYS A 385 -30.58 6.35 -10.15
C LYS A 385 -30.58 5.19 -9.18
N LEU A 386 -31.50 5.24 -8.22
CA LEU A 386 -31.76 4.19 -7.26
C LEU A 386 -33.02 3.42 -7.67
N TRP A 387 -32.96 2.10 -7.62
CA TRP A 387 -34.05 1.21 -8.03
C TRP A 387 -34.38 0.24 -6.90
N ASP A 388 -35.67 -0.01 -6.69
CA ASP A 388 -36.16 -1.09 -5.84
C ASP A 388 -36.38 -2.35 -6.70
N LEU A 389 -35.75 -3.46 -6.32
CA LEU A 389 -35.86 -4.74 -7.05
C LEU A 389 -37.25 -5.38 -6.91
N ARG A 390 -38.01 -5.04 -5.87
CA ARG A 390 -39.40 -5.49 -5.70
C ARG A 390 -40.33 -4.76 -6.67
N ASN A 391 -40.03 -3.50 -6.97
CA ASN A 391 -40.79 -2.66 -7.90
C ASN A 391 -39.90 -2.06 -9.01
N PHE A 392 -39.32 -2.95 -9.81
CA PHE A 392 -38.33 -2.60 -10.85
C PHE A 392 -38.96 -2.01 -12.13
N LYS A 393 -39.82 -1.01 -11.99
CA LYS A 393 -40.50 -0.32 -13.11
C LYS A 393 -40.13 1.16 -13.22
N ARG A 394 -39.80 1.81 -12.10
CA ARG A 394 -39.44 3.22 -12.01
C ARG A 394 -38.32 3.41 -10.99
N ALA A 395 -37.54 4.47 -11.17
CA ALA A 395 -36.53 4.84 -10.18
C ALA A 395 -37.25 5.29 -8.90
N VAL A 396 -36.69 4.93 -7.76
CA VAL A 396 -37.11 5.42 -6.45
C VAL A 396 -36.71 6.88 -6.36
N ASN A 397 -35.39 7.12 -6.43
CA ASN A 397 -34.77 8.45 -6.39
C ASN A 397 -33.77 8.58 -7.54
N HIS A 398 -33.49 9.81 -7.96
CA HIS A 398 -32.48 10.11 -8.96
C HIS A 398 -31.85 11.49 -8.73
N VAL A 399 -30.58 11.63 -9.12
CA VAL A 399 -29.83 12.88 -9.14
C VAL A 399 -29.24 13.07 -10.54
N GLY A 400 -29.23 14.32 -11.02
CA GLY A 400 -28.63 14.72 -12.29
C GLY A 400 -27.46 15.69 -12.12
N ASP A 401 -26.92 16.20 -13.24
CA ASP A 401 -25.74 17.09 -13.31
C ASP A 401 -24.46 16.50 -12.70
N LEU A 402 -24.31 15.19 -12.81
CA LEU A 402 -23.14 14.47 -12.35
C LEU A 402 -22.24 14.15 -13.54
N TYR A 403 -21.45 15.13 -13.99
CA TYR A 403 -20.61 14.99 -15.18
C TYR A 403 -19.60 13.82 -15.08
N SER A 404 -19.54 13.00 -16.12
CA SER A 404 -18.59 11.88 -16.24
C SER A 404 -17.85 11.90 -17.57
N ARG A 405 -16.52 12.01 -17.54
CA ARG A 405 -15.67 11.90 -18.74
C ARG A 405 -15.36 10.45 -19.09
N TYR A 406 -15.19 9.62 -18.07
CA TYR A 406 -14.84 8.21 -18.21
C TYR A 406 -16.12 7.36 -18.20
N ASP A 407 -16.13 6.33 -19.03
CA ASP A 407 -17.18 5.32 -19.11
C ASP A 407 -17.07 4.25 -18.01
N THR A 408 -16.02 4.32 -17.19
CA THR A 408 -15.74 3.41 -16.06
C THR A 408 -16.10 3.99 -14.70
N THR A 409 -16.72 5.17 -14.67
CA THR A 409 -17.06 5.87 -13.44
C THR A 409 -17.98 5.03 -12.57
N ASP A 410 -17.57 4.81 -11.32
CA ASP A 410 -18.28 3.89 -10.42
C ASP A 410 -19.32 4.57 -9.53
N CYS A 411 -20.23 3.75 -9.01
CA CYS A 411 -21.16 4.11 -7.95
C CYS A 411 -21.26 2.95 -6.97
N ILE A 412 -21.14 3.22 -5.68
CA ILE A 412 -21.09 2.16 -4.67
C ILE A 412 -21.98 2.50 -3.48
N PHE A 413 -22.56 1.46 -2.87
CA PHE A 413 -23.16 1.57 -1.56
C PHE A 413 -22.07 1.54 -0.49
N SER A 414 -22.30 2.31 0.57
CA SER A 414 -21.63 2.10 1.84
C SER A 414 -21.88 0.69 2.38
N PRO A 415 -20.98 0.17 3.22
CA PRO A 415 -21.13 -1.15 3.83
C PRO A 415 -22.42 -1.32 4.66
N ASN A 416 -23.02 -0.21 5.11
CA ASN A 416 -24.26 -0.19 5.88
C ASN A 416 -25.50 0.15 5.02
N ASP A 417 -25.35 0.33 3.71
CA ASP A 417 -26.37 0.75 2.74
C ASP A 417 -27.09 2.08 3.05
N LYS A 418 -26.62 2.88 4.02
CA LYS A 418 -27.22 4.19 4.34
C LYS A 418 -26.70 5.30 3.43
N ILE A 419 -25.46 5.16 2.97
CA ILE A 419 -24.77 6.16 2.14
C ILE A 419 -24.51 5.58 0.76
N VAL A 420 -24.65 6.40 -0.27
CA VAL A 420 -24.25 6.12 -1.64
C VAL A 420 -23.12 7.07 -2.03
N ILE A 421 -22.09 6.54 -2.67
CA ILE A 421 -20.98 7.32 -3.19
C ILE A 421 -21.00 7.29 -4.71
N THR A 422 -20.78 8.46 -5.31
CA THR A 422 -20.55 8.59 -6.75
C THR A 422 -19.38 9.52 -7.00
N ALA A 423 -18.72 9.29 -8.13
CA ALA A 423 -17.64 10.12 -8.63
C ALA A 423 -18.12 11.05 -9.76
N THR A 424 -17.54 12.23 -9.81
CA THR A 424 -17.64 13.15 -10.95
C THR A 424 -16.26 13.45 -11.51
N SER A 425 -16.21 13.63 -12.82
CA SER A 425 -15.04 14.12 -13.51
C SER A 425 -15.06 15.64 -13.54
N ALA A 426 -13.87 16.25 -13.59
CA ALA A 426 -13.74 17.67 -13.90
C ALA A 426 -14.27 18.01 -15.31
N LYS A 427 -15.05 19.10 -15.44
CA LYS A 427 -15.53 19.65 -16.73
C LYS A 427 -14.35 20.31 -17.46
N LYS A 428 -14.53 20.76 -18.71
CA LYS A 428 -13.41 21.31 -19.51
C LYS A 428 -12.78 22.57 -18.90
N ASP A 429 -13.58 23.34 -18.17
CA ASP A 429 -13.18 24.62 -17.56
C ASP A 429 -12.85 24.49 -16.06
N ASP A 430 -13.08 23.32 -15.47
CA ASP A 430 -12.81 23.00 -14.07
C ASP A 430 -11.69 21.95 -14.00
N ASP A 431 -10.68 22.16 -13.16
CA ASP A 431 -9.59 21.17 -12.96
C ASP A 431 -9.89 20.17 -11.83
N CYS A 432 -10.98 20.36 -11.08
CA CYS A 432 -11.33 19.53 -9.93
C CYS A 432 -12.43 18.50 -10.24
N GLY A 433 -12.21 17.25 -9.83
CA GLY A 433 -13.26 16.24 -9.72
C GLY A 433 -13.87 16.27 -8.32
N HIS A 434 -15.07 15.69 -8.19
CA HIS A 434 -15.75 15.58 -6.90
C HIS A 434 -16.07 14.14 -6.56
N LEU A 435 -15.94 13.83 -5.27
CA LEU A 435 -16.50 12.64 -4.65
C LEU A 435 -17.72 13.09 -3.85
N LEU A 436 -18.89 12.56 -4.22
CA LEU A 436 -20.17 13.00 -3.69
C LEU A 436 -20.81 11.88 -2.86
N PHE A 437 -21.29 12.24 -1.68
CA PHE A 437 -21.94 11.34 -0.73
C PHE A 437 -23.41 11.72 -0.62
N TYR A 438 -24.28 10.77 -0.92
CA TYR A 438 -25.73 10.92 -0.84
C TYR A 438 -26.29 9.99 0.23
N ASP A 439 -27.33 10.42 0.94
CA ASP A 439 -28.11 9.52 1.77
C ASP A 439 -28.98 8.60 0.89
N THR A 440 -29.21 7.35 1.27
CA THR A 440 -30.01 6.43 0.45
C THR A 440 -31.51 6.65 0.55
N THR A 441 -31.98 7.22 1.66
CA THR A 441 -33.41 7.41 1.89
C THR A 441 -33.92 8.70 1.26
N THR A 442 -33.26 9.82 1.55
CA THR A 442 -33.64 11.14 1.00
C THR A 442 -33.00 11.41 -0.35
N PHE A 443 -31.83 10.80 -0.61
CA PHE A 443 -31.01 11.08 -1.81
C PHE A 443 -30.53 12.52 -1.90
N GLU A 444 -30.45 13.19 -0.75
CA GLU A 444 -29.84 14.50 -0.60
C GLU A 444 -28.33 14.40 -0.48
N LEU A 445 -27.64 15.44 -0.95
CA LEU A 445 -26.18 15.53 -0.87
C LEU A 445 -25.77 15.80 0.59
N MET A 446 -25.12 14.83 1.22
CA MET A 446 -24.59 15.00 2.58
C MET A 446 -23.24 15.71 2.56
N ARG A 447 -22.33 15.26 1.69
CA ARG A 447 -20.96 15.78 1.64
C ARG A 447 -20.39 15.74 0.24
N GLN A 448 -19.59 16.75 -0.07
CA GLN A 448 -18.82 16.86 -1.29
C GLN A 448 -17.34 17.01 -0.94
N LEU A 449 -16.50 16.20 -1.57
CA LEU A 449 -15.05 16.26 -1.44
C LEU A 449 -14.44 16.64 -2.79
N THR A 450 -13.60 17.68 -2.79
CA THR A 450 -12.90 18.17 -3.96
C THR A 450 -11.54 17.47 -4.11
N ILE A 451 -11.24 17.02 -5.32
CA ILE A 451 -9.96 16.38 -5.67
C ILE A 451 -9.45 17.08 -6.92
N ASP A 452 -8.16 17.42 -6.97
CA ASP A 452 -7.53 18.20 -8.06
C ASP A 452 -7.43 17.47 -9.42
N SER A 453 -8.21 16.41 -9.64
CA SER A 453 -8.19 15.60 -10.86
C SER A 453 -9.53 14.89 -11.05
N HIS A 454 -9.75 14.31 -12.24
CA HIS A 454 -10.91 13.47 -12.50
C HIS A 454 -10.96 12.29 -11.54
N VAL A 455 -12.11 12.06 -10.92
CA VAL A 455 -12.36 10.86 -10.12
C VAL A 455 -13.02 9.80 -10.99
N ILE A 456 -12.43 8.61 -11.05
CA ILE A 456 -12.85 7.54 -11.97
C ILE A 456 -13.42 6.37 -11.18
N LYS A 457 -12.60 5.70 -10.38
CA LYS A 457 -13.02 4.54 -9.58
C LYS A 457 -13.11 4.87 -8.11
N VAL A 458 -14.14 4.35 -7.46
CA VAL A 458 -14.37 4.48 -6.02
C VAL A 458 -14.62 3.10 -5.46
N LEU A 459 -13.95 2.79 -4.35
CA LEU A 459 -14.12 1.54 -3.63
C LEU A 459 -14.16 1.82 -2.13
N TRP A 460 -15.23 1.38 -1.48
CA TRP A 460 -15.32 1.41 -0.02
C TRP A 460 -15.16 -0.01 0.52
N HIS A 461 -14.10 -0.22 1.31
CA HIS A 461 -13.87 -1.53 1.90
C HIS A 461 -14.72 -1.73 3.19
N PRO A 462 -15.52 -2.82 3.28
CA PRO A 462 -16.49 -3.00 4.36
C PRO A 462 -15.87 -3.22 5.74
N LYS A 463 -14.74 -3.92 5.85
CA LYS A 463 -14.11 -4.23 7.15
C LYS A 463 -13.10 -3.18 7.64
N LEU A 464 -12.50 -2.42 6.71
CA LEU A 464 -11.47 -1.44 7.05
C LEU A 464 -12.08 -0.07 7.36
N ASN A 465 -13.31 0.17 6.86
CA ASN A 465 -13.91 1.49 6.75
C ASN A 465 -12.95 2.50 6.09
N GLN A 466 -12.49 2.19 4.87
CA GLN A 466 -11.58 3.03 4.09
C GLN A 466 -12.14 3.19 2.68
N ILE A 467 -11.99 4.39 2.12
CA ILE A 467 -12.41 4.70 0.76
C ILE A 467 -11.16 4.89 -0.10
N PHE A 468 -11.03 4.08 -1.14
CA PHE A 468 -9.99 4.19 -2.15
C PHE A 468 -10.58 4.84 -3.39
N VAL A 469 -9.87 5.84 -3.90
CA VAL A 469 -10.30 6.67 -5.03
C VAL A 469 -9.20 6.69 -6.07
N GLY A 470 -9.53 6.29 -7.30
CA GLY A 470 -8.64 6.28 -8.44
C GLY A 470 -8.80 7.55 -9.26
N ASN A 471 -7.72 8.30 -9.39
CA ASN A 471 -7.73 9.59 -10.05
C ASN A 471 -7.20 9.51 -11.49
N GLY A 472 -7.50 10.53 -12.30
CA GLY A 472 -7.01 10.71 -13.66
C GLY A 472 -5.50 10.93 -13.77
N ASN A 473 -4.85 11.43 -12.71
CA ASN A 473 -3.41 11.72 -12.68
C ASN A 473 -2.54 10.50 -12.32
N GLY A 474 -3.11 9.30 -12.19
CA GLY A 474 -2.37 8.10 -11.78
C GLY A 474 -2.09 8.01 -10.29
N ILE A 475 -2.78 8.81 -9.49
CA ILE A 475 -2.73 8.80 -8.03
C ILE A 475 -3.96 8.08 -7.50
N ILE A 476 -3.76 7.24 -6.48
CA ILE A 476 -4.83 6.63 -5.70
C ILE A 476 -4.87 7.36 -4.37
N LYS A 477 -5.98 8.04 -4.09
CA LYS A 477 -6.22 8.63 -2.77
C LYS A 477 -6.93 7.62 -1.87
N CYS A 478 -6.50 7.51 -0.63
CA CYS A 478 -7.16 6.72 0.40
C CYS A 478 -7.61 7.64 1.52
N PHE A 479 -8.91 7.65 1.76
CA PHE A 479 -9.55 8.34 2.88
C PHE A 479 -9.86 7.32 3.98
N TYR A 480 -9.48 7.67 5.20
CA TYR A 480 -9.69 6.85 6.38
C TYR A 480 -9.97 7.72 7.61
N ASP A 481 -10.55 7.11 8.64
CA ASP A 481 -10.68 7.70 9.96
C ASP A 481 -9.61 7.11 10.90
N ASP A 482 -8.86 7.96 11.59
CA ASP A 482 -7.82 7.52 12.52
C ASP A 482 -8.35 6.74 13.73
N ARG A 483 -9.61 6.99 14.11
CA ARG A 483 -10.23 6.36 15.28
C ARG A 483 -10.90 5.04 14.92
N ARG A 484 -11.67 5.02 13.83
CA ARG A 484 -12.49 3.86 13.44
C ARG A 484 -11.82 2.94 12.43
N SER A 485 -11.00 3.47 11.52
CA SER A 485 -10.40 2.64 10.48
C SER A 485 -9.24 1.83 11.06
N LEU A 486 -9.33 0.52 10.94
CA LEU A 486 -8.31 -0.42 11.41
C LEU A 486 -7.55 -0.98 10.21
N ARG A 487 -6.23 -1.20 10.35
CA ARG A 487 -5.37 -1.83 9.32
C ARG A 487 -5.35 -1.03 8.00
N GLY A 488 -4.98 -1.67 6.88
CA GLY A 488 -4.91 -1.03 5.58
C GLY A 488 -3.92 0.13 5.55
N ALA A 489 -4.31 1.26 4.95
CA ALA A 489 -3.46 2.42 4.78
C ALA A 489 -2.90 3.01 6.10
N THR A 490 -3.63 2.87 7.22
CA THR A 490 -3.20 3.34 8.55
C THR A 490 -1.89 2.70 9.02
N LEU A 491 -1.60 1.46 8.59
CA LEU A 491 -0.36 0.75 8.92
C LEU A 491 0.86 1.39 8.26
N CYS A 492 0.68 1.94 7.07
CA CYS A 492 1.74 2.58 6.32
C CYS A 492 1.91 4.05 6.75
N ALA A 493 0.80 4.75 7.01
CA ALA A 493 0.81 6.13 7.47
C ALA A 493 1.57 6.33 8.79
N LYS A 494 1.48 5.36 9.72
CA LYS A 494 2.16 5.41 11.02
C LYS A 494 3.63 4.97 10.98
N LYS A 495 4.13 4.42 9.86
CA LYS A 495 5.51 3.94 9.77
C LYS A 495 6.48 5.08 9.49
N VAL A 496 7.60 5.10 10.20
CA VAL A 496 8.71 6.01 9.89
C VAL A 496 9.53 5.45 8.74
N GLN A 497 9.82 6.28 7.73
CA GLN A 497 10.65 5.89 6.60
C GLN A 497 12.07 5.53 7.07
N LYS A 498 12.49 4.28 6.89
CA LYS A 498 13.88 3.88 7.16
C LYS A 498 14.73 4.24 5.95
N ARG A 499 15.74 5.11 6.15
CA ARG A 499 16.74 5.38 5.11
C ARG A 499 17.54 4.10 4.84
N ILE A 500 17.44 3.58 3.61
CA ILE A 500 18.27 2.46 3.16
C ILE A 500 19.71 2.98 3.09
N GLN A 501 20.60 2.43 3.92
CA GLN A 501 22.02 2.67 3.76
C GLN A 501 22.51 1.89 2.55
N HIS A 502 22.78 2.59 1.45
CA HIS A 502 23.48 2.01 0.32
C HIS A 502 24.91 1.68 0.76
N ALA A 503 25.18 0.42 1.10
CA ALA A 503 26.53 -0.04 1.28
C ALA A 503 27.20 -0.05 -0.11
N GLU A 504 28.07 0.91 -0.38
CA GLU A 504 28.91 0.90 -1.57
C GLU A 504 29.85 -0.31 -1.51
N ILE A 505 29.48 -1.40 -2.18
CA ILE A 505 30.37 -2.54 -2.36
C ILE A 505 31.28 -2.19 -3.54
N VAL A 506 32.42 -1.57 -3.26
CA VAL A 506 33.48 -1.39 -4.25
C VAL A 506 34.16 -2.75 -4.47
N SER A 507 33.72 -3.50 -5.47
CA SER A 507 34.37 -4.74 -5.89
C SER A 507 35.61 -4.42 -6.73
N SER A 508 36.77 -4.25 -6.10
CA SER A 508 38.03 -4.25 -6.83
C SER A 508 38.36 -5.68 -7.27
N GLN A 509 38.47 -5.95 -8.58
CA GLN A 509 38.91 -7.24 -9.09
C GLN A 509 40.36 -7.52 -8.66
N GLN A 510 40.60 -8.69 -8.04
CA GLN A 510 41.94 -9.10 -7.60
C GLN A 510 42.60 -9.96 -8.68
N VAL A 511 43.80 -9.55 -9.13
CA VAL A 511 44.63 -10.36 -10.02
C VAL A 511 45.42 -11.36 -9.17
N ILE A 512 45.17 -12.66 -9.36
CA ILE A 512 45.85 -13.73 -8.61
C ILE A 512 47.09 -14.17 -9.39
N THR A 513 48.27 -13.97 -8.82
CA THR A 513 49.54 -14.51 -9.34
C THR A 513 49.87 -15.84 -8.63
N PRO A 514 49.85 -16.99 -9.32
CA PRO A 514 49.93 -18.32 -8.69
C PRO A 514 51.29 -18.65 -8.06
N HIS A 515 52.38 -18.00 -8.51
CA HIS A 515 53.76 -18.26 -8.04
C HIS A 515 54.36 -17.10 -7.22
N ALA A 516 53.55 -16.15 -6.77
CA ALA A 516 54.07 -15.08 -5.92
C ALA A 516 54.57 -15.65 -4.59
N LEU A 517 55.75 -15.21 -4.16
CA LEU A 517 56.27 -15.48 -2.83
C LEU A 517 55.23 -15.06 -1.78
N PRO A 518 55.18 -15.70 -0.60
CA PRO A 518 54.20 -15.38 0.45
C PRO A 518 54.12 -13.88 0.81
N LEU A 519 55.23 -13.15 0.66
CA LEU A 519 55.31 -11.71 0.90
C LEU A 519 54.55 -10.86 -0.14
N PHE A 520 54.41 -11.34 -1.39
CA PHE A 520 53.78 -10.65 -2.51
C PHE A 520 52.39 -11.21 -2.86
N ARG A 521 51.97 -12.29 -2.18
CA ARG A 521 50.65 -12.87 -2.35
C ARG A 521 49.63 -11.98 -1.63
N GLN A 522 48.87 -11.21 -2.39
CA GLN A 522 47.77 -10.40 -1.83
C GLN A 522 46.79 -11.32 -1.10
N GLU A 523 46.57 -11.11 0.21
CA GLU A 523 45.57 -11.86 0.97
C GLU A 523 44.20 -11.72 0.31
N ARG A 524 43.42 -12.81 0.23
CA ARG A 524 42.04 -12.74 -0.26
C ARG A 524 41.26 -11.73 0.59
N ARG A 525 40.67 -10.71 -0.04
CA ARG A 525 39.79 -9.76 0.66
C ARG A 525 38.65 -10.53 1.33
N LYS A 526 38.55 -10.44 2.66
CA LYS A 526 37.45 -10.99 3.44
C LYS A 526 36.31 -9.97 3.47
N THR A 527 35.09 -10.39 3.78
CA THR A 527 33.99 -9.45 4.03
C THR A 527 34.39 -8.46 5.13
N SER A 528 33.97 -7.19 5.02
CA SER A 528 34.29 -6.12 5.98
C SER A 528 34.12 -6.56 7.44
N LYS A 529 33.07 -7.32 7.74
CA LYS A 529 32.81 -7.91 9.06
C LYS A 529 33.94 -8.86 9.55
N LYS A 530 34.37 -9.81 8.72
CA LYS A 530 35.45 -10.76 9.09
C LYS A 530 36.81 -10.08 9.20
N GLN A 531 37.02 -9.01 8.43
CA GLN A 531 38.23 -8.20 8.52
C GLN A 531 38.25 -7.40 9.83
N MET A 532 37.13 -6.76 10.20
CA MET A 532 36.99 -6.09 11.49
C MET A 532 37.18 -7.05 12.67
N GLU A 533 36.62 -8.26 12.63
CA GLU A 533 36.85 -9.28 13.68
C GLU A 533 38.32 -9.70 13.79
N LYS A 534 39.02 -9.91 12.67
CA LYS A 534 40.47 -10.23 12.64
C LYS A 534 41.32 -9.06 13.14
N ASP A 535 41.03 -7.85 12.70
CA ASP A 535 41.76 -6.64 13.12
C ASP A 535 41.52 -6.32 14.61
N ARG A 536 40.38 -6.75 15.18
CA ARG A 536 40.08 -6.65 16.61
C ARG A 536 40.82 -7.68 17.46
N LEU A 537 41.19 -8.83 16.86
CA LEU A 537 42.00 -9.88 17.48
C LEU A 537 43.51 -9.57 17.42
N ASP A 538 43.95 -8.71 16.49
CA ASP A 538 45.36 -8.33 16.33
C ASP A 538 45.77 -7.30 17.39
N PRO A 539 46.71 -7.62 18.31
CA PRO A 539 47.07 -6.75 19.43
C PRO A 539 47.78 -5.45 19.00
N VAL A 540 48.37 -5.41 17.79
CA VAL A 540 49.04 -4.21 17.27
C VAL A 540 48.04 -3.29 16.59
N LYS A 541 47.09 -3.85 15.83
CA LYS A 541 46.06 -3.06 15.14
C LYS A 541 44.93 -2.61 16.05
N SER A 542 44.56 -3.39 17.06
CA SER A 542 43.56 -3.01 18.07
C SER A 542 44.06 -1.93 19.03
N ARG A 543 45.38 -1.87 19.26
CA ARG A 543 46.04 -0.87 20.11
C ARG A 543 46.68 0.28 19.33
N ARG A 544 46.42 0.37 18.03
CA ARG A 544 46.88 1.53 17.25
C ARG A 544 46.12 2.76 17.78
N PRO A 545 46.82 3.84 18.18
CA PRO A 545 46.17 5.10 18.44
C PRO A 545 45.43 5.55 17.18
N ASP A 546 44.24 6.14 17.34
CA ASP A 546 43.48 6.67 16.19
C ASP A 546 44.35 7.66 15.40
N LEU A 547 44.25 7.62 14.07
CA LEU A 547 44.94 8.59 13.24
C LEU A 547 44.45 10.00 13.63
N PRO A 548 45.34 11.01 13.65
CA PRO A 548 44.95 12.37 13.98
C PRO A 548 43.88 12.84 12.99
N ILE A 549 42.69 13.13 13.50
CA ILE A 549 41.56 13.69 12.76
C ILE A 549 41.99 15.08 12.24
N THR A 550 41.75 15.36 10.96
CA THR A 550 42.16 16.60 10.28
C THR A 550 41.29 17.82 10.63
N SER A 551 40.50 17.74 11.69
CA SER A 551 39.61 18.80 12.16
C SER A 551 39.73 18.90 13.68
N GLY A 552 40.16 20.08 14.18
CA GLY A 552 40.57 20.33 15.57
C GLY A 552 39.49 20.10 16.63
N GLN A 553 39.78 20.17 17.94
CA GLN A 553 40.92 20.76 18.64
C GLN A 553 41.49 19.78 19.68
N GLY A 554 42.83 19.73 19.74
CA GLY A 554 43.68 18.86 20.57
C GLY A 554 45.16 19.09 20.25
N GLY A 555 45.54 20.34 19.95
CA GLY A 555 46.91 20.74 19.61
C GLY A 555 47.23 20.99 18.13
N ARG A 556 46.24 21.20 17.25
CA ARG A 556 46.46 21.68 15.86
C ARG A 556 45.36 22.64 15.38
N VAL A 557 45.75 23.58 14.53
CA VAL A 557 44.93 24.64 13.94
C VAL A 557 43.82 24.02 13.08
N ALA A 558 42.57 24.21 13.48
CA ALA A 558 41.41 23.85 12.67
C ALA A 558 41.29 24.83 11.50
N SER A 559 40.97 24.33 10.30
CA SER A 559 40.40 25.15 9.24
C SER A 559 39.11 25.78 9.78
N SER A 560 39.11 27.10 9.87
CA SER A 560 38.04 27.99 10.36
C SER A 560 36.67 27.32 10.51
N GLY A 561 36.31 26.94 11.74
CA GLY A 561 34.97 26.44 12.09
C GLY A 561 33.93 27.56 12.20
N GLY A 562 32.64 27.21 12.25
CA GLY A 562 31.53 28.02 12.80
C GLY A 562 31.10 29.29 12.04
N THR A 563 29.78 29.54 12.01
CA THR A 563 29.14 30.70 11.36
C THR A 563 29.72 32.04 11.84
N LEU A 564 30.02 32.17 13.13
CA LEU A 564 30.55 33.40 13.73
C LEU A 564 32.01 33.69 13.31
N SER A 565 32.89 32.70 13.35
CA SER A 565 34.28 32.86 12.90
C SER A 565 34.37 33.11 11.39
N SER A 566 33.48 32.50 10.60
CA SER A 566 33.34 32.83 9.17
C SER A 566 32.88 34.28 8.94
N TYR A 567 31.99 34.80 9.80
CA TYR A 567 31.49 36.16 9.73
C TYR A 567 32.58 37.17 10.08
N VAL A 568 33.35 36.90 11.13
CA VAL A 568 34.49 37.73 11.54
C VAL A 568 35.58 37.75 10.48
N ILE A 569 35.92 36.60 9.88
CA ILE A 569 36.92 36.53 8.79
C ILE A 569 36.42 37.25 7.54
N ARG A 570 35.13 37.15 7.17
CA ARG A 570 34.59 37.96 6.07
C ARG A 570 34.69 39.45 6.37
N ASN A 571 34.29 39.89 7.55
CA ASN A 571 34.28 41.30 7.89
C ASN A 571 35.69 41.89 8.05
N LEU A 572 36.63 41.16 8.68
CA LEU A 572 38.04 41.58 8.75
C LEU A 572 38.76 41.43 7.41
N GLY A 573 38.42 40.42 6.61
CA GLY A 573 39.00 40.19 5.28
C GLY A 573 38.49 41.16 4.21
N LEU A 574 37.32 41.79 4.43
CA LEU A 574 36.77 42.86 3.58
C LEU A 574 37.45 44.21 3.83
N SER A 575 37.95 44.47 5.03
CA SER A 575 38.88 45.59 5.26
C SER A 575 40.26 45.19 4.75
N LYS A 576 40.60 45.53 3.50
CA LYS A 576 42.00 45.50 3.06
C LYS A 576 42.84 46.29 4.06
N ARG A 577 43.65 45.60 4.86
CA ARG A 577 44.74 46.25 5.59
C ARG A 577 45.74 46.66 4.52
N VAL A 578 45.77 47.96 4.21
CA VAL A 578 46.56 48.54 3.11
C VAL A 578 48.06 48.28 3.29
N ASP A 579 48.48 47.87 4.48
CA ASP A 579 49.86 47.79 4.92
C ASP A 579 50.51 46.39 4.81
N ASP A 580 49.73 45.33 4.57
CA ASP A 580 50.28 43.96 4.59
C ASP A 580 50.89 43.52 3.24
N ASP A 581 50.54 44.18 2.11
CA ASP A 581 50.95 43.80 0.74
C ASP A 581 51.92 44.79 0.06
N GLN A 582 52.36 45.87 0.72
CA GLN A 582 53.27 46.85 0.11
C GLN A 582 54.71 46.61 0.55
N ASP A 583 55.60 46.38 -0.43
CA ASP A 583 57.04 46.41 -0.20
C ASP A 583 57.42 47.80 0.33
N PRO A 584 58.27 47.91 1.37
CA PRO A 584 58.58 49.20 2.01
C PRO A 584 59.19 50.21 1.02
N ARG A 585 59.82 49.72 -0.05
CA ARG A 585 60.35 50.55 -1.13
C ARG A 585 59.25 51.23 -1.94
N GLU A 586 58.19 50.51 -2.30
CA GLU A 586 57.07 51.07 -3.08
C GLU A 586 56.27 52.06 -2.25
N ALA A 587 56.07 51.76 -0.96
CA ALA A 587 55.43 52.66 -0.01
C ALA A 587 56.17 54.00 0.08
N ILE A 588 57.51 53.98 0.18
CA ILE A 588 58.32 55.23 0.24
C ILE A 588 58.31 55.96 -1.11
N LEU A 589 58.44 55.25 -2.24
CA LEU A 589 58.44 55.86 -3.58
C LEU A 589 57.13 56.59 -3.90
N LYS A 590 55.99 56.08 -3.40
CA LYS A 590 54.68 56.73 -3.56
C LYS A 590 54.69 58.18 -3.05
N TYR A 591 55.40 58.43 -1.96
CA TYR A 591 55.49 59.77 -1.34
C TYR A 591 56.67 60.60 -1.85
N ALA A 592 57.53 60.07 -2.73
CA ALA A 592 58.70 60.79 -3.22
C ALA A 592 58.32 62.03 -4.05
N LYS A 593 57.34 61.91 -4.95
CA LYS A 593 56.84 63.05 -5.75
C LYS A 593 56.19 64.11 -4.87
N GLU A 594 55.40 63.69 -3.88
CA GLU A 594 54.73 64.61 -2.96
C GLU A 594 55.75 65.36 -2.08
N ALA A 595 56.86 64.71 -1.71
CA ALA A 595 57.96 65.35 -0.98
C ALA A 595 58.78 66.32 -1.84
N GLU A 596 58.91 66.08 -3.15
CA GLU A 596 59.50 67.03 -4.11
C GLU A 596 58.61 68.25 -4.33
N ASP A 597 57.31 68.04 -4.53
CA ASP A 597 56.33 69.10 -4.81
C ASP A 597 56.06 69.97 -3.57
N ASN A 598 56.06 69.38 -2.36
CA ASN A 598 55.80 70.07 -1.10
C ASN A 598 56.93 69.89 -0.07
N PRO A 599 58.09 70.56 -0.27
CA PRO A 599 59.24 70.48 0.61
C PRO A 599 59.04 71.32 1.88
N TYR A 600 58.04 71.01 2.70
CA TYR A 600 57.68 71.85 3.84
C TYR A 600 58.51 71.52 5.10
N TRP A 601 58.85 70.26 5.33
CA TRP A 601 59.41 69.82 6.62
C TRP A 601 60.94 69.66 6.69
N ILE A 602 61.60 69.13 5.65
CA ILE A 602 63.02 68.71 5.73
C ILE A 602 63.92 69.54 4.82
N THR A 603 63.52 69.72 3.56
CA THR A 603 64.31 70.36 2.51
C THR A 603 64.72 71.81 2.80
N PRO A 604 63.86 72.69 3.38
CA PRO A 604 64.24 74.06 3.71
C PRO A 604 65.32 74.15 4.80
N ALA A 605 65.34 73.19 5.74
CA ALA A 605 66.29 73.17 6.84
C ALA A 605 67.70 72.77 6.39
N TYR A 606 67.81 71.94 5.35
CA TYR A 606 69.10 71.45 4.83
C TYR A 606 69.59 72.17 3.58
N ALA A 607 68.79 73.05 2.96
CA ALA A 607 69.18 73.80 1.77
C ALA A 607 70.49 74.61 1.92
N LYS A 608 70.83 75.04 3.15
CA LYS A 608 72.07 75.79 3.44
C LYS A 608 73.30 74.92 3.71
N THR A 609 73.12 73.67 4.13
CA THR A 609 74.19 72.78 4.62
C THR A 609 74.41 71.57 3.71
N GLN A 610 73.60 71.41 2.65
CA GLN A 610 73.71 70.28 1.74
C GLN A 610 74.99 70.40 0.87
N PRO A 611 75.92 69.43 0.93
CA PRO A 611 77.12 69.47 0.10
C PRO A 611 76.75 69.26 -1.37
N LYS A 612 77.32 70.07 -2.28
CA LYS A 612 77.12 69.91 -3.72
C LYS A 612 77.88 68.68 -4.22
N VAL A 613 77.15 67.74 -4.81
CA VAL A 613 77.69 66.48 -5.34
C VAL A 613 78.35 66.75 -6.69
N ILE A 614 79.65 66.50 -6.82
CA ILE A 614 80.45 66.83 -8.03
C ILE A 614 80.47 65.66 -9.04
N LEU A 615 79.95 64.49 -8.70
CA LEU A 615 80.22 63.23 -9.43
C LEU A 615 79.03 62.63 -10.20
N SER A 616 77.99 63.39 -10.54
CA SER A 616 76.82 62.85 -11.26
C SER A 616 76.54 63.51 -12.61
N GLU A 617 77.58 63.86 -13.38
CA GLU A 617 77.45 64.01 -14.83
C GLU A 617 77.81 62.67 -15.50
N SER A 618 76.84 61.76 -15.63
CA SER A 618 76.79 60.79 -16.75
C SER A 618 75.58 59.86 -16.65
N GLY A 619 74.69 59.96 -17.65
CA GLY A 619 74.12 58.78 -18.31
C GLY A 619 72.81 58.22 -17.76
N GLU A 620 71.72 58.61 -18.42
CA GLU A 620 70.40 57.98 -18.40
C GLU A 620 70.48 56.46 -18.62
N GLY A 621 69.65 55.72 -17.87
CA GLY A 621 69.44 54.29 -18.07
C GLY A 621 68.29 53.81 -17.20
N GLU A 622 67.05 54.12 -17.59
CA GLU A 622 65.86 53.51 -16.99
C GLU A 622 65.85 51.99 -17.23
N PRO A 623 65.73 51.14 -16.18
CA PRO A 623 65.59 49.71 -16.37
C PRO A 623 64.12 49.32 -16.66
N SER A 624 63.95 48.39 -17.60
CA SER A 624 62.68 47.96 -18.17
C SER A 624 61.73 47.26 -17.18
N ALA A 625 60.43 47.55 -17.33
CA ALA A 625 59.35 47.00 -16.52
C ALA A 625 59.26 45.46 -16.65
N LYS A 626 59.32 44.75 -15.51
CA LYS A 626 59.12 43.31 -15.44
C LYS A 626 57.63 42.96 -15.56
N LYS A 627 57.34 42.03 -16.47
CA LYS A 627 56.02 41.48 -16.81
C LYS A 627 55.34 40.79 -15.61
N SER A 628 54.02 40.91 -15.54
CA SER A 628 53.13 40.13 -14.68
C SER A 628 53.13 38.64 -15.05
N LYS A 629 53.11 37.77 -14.05
CA LYS A 629 52.84 36.33 -14.23
C LYS A 629 51.34 36.09 -14.08
N THR A 630 50.76 35.37 -15.03
CA THR A 630 49.45 34.72 -14.93
C THR A 630 49.58 33.34 -14.27
N ASP A 631 48.49 32.98 -13.59
CA ASP A 631 48.14 31.78 -12.81
C ASP A 631 48.69 31.68 -11.37
#